data_AF-A0A2S0M0Z1-F1
#
_entry.id   AF-A0A2S0M0Z1-F1
#
_cell.length_a   1.000
_cell.length_b   1.000
_cell.length_c   1.000
_cell.angle_alpha   90.00
_cell.angle_beta   90.00
_cell.angle_gamma   90.00
#
_symmetry.space_group_name_H-M   'P 1'
#
loop_
_entity.id
_entity.type
_entity.pdbx_description
1 polymer ?
#
loop_
_entity_poly.entity_id
_entity_poly.type
_entity_poly.pdbx_seq_one_letter_code
_entity_poly.pdbx_strand_id
1 'polypeptide(L)'
;MSEKSPSIITPRTVRRPEPGKRGVLTRAPFVAVDVETTGTADVCRVIEIAAARYSPDGTLIDTYSSLANPGMNVPLNPAAQKVHGITPAQVWAAPPIETVLAEFREFVAGQGLVAHNLSFESRFLSSEYHRLEQAPPQWQGVCTLAAARRHFKSPSNKLAALIELFNLPAINSHRALDDAKACGLLLSAMMAARNLTDLDPLTAPVVDNDPGPREHLTVSATAPTPSADPALTRAAFGGHAPTDEQSAIVDSFQQGQQLTVSACAGSGKTSTVLGLARLEAARNPGRRGLYIAFNASVAREAKGQFPQQVRASTAHSLAFSSLKDGPHADLLGKLNAPRPRWRDTIDALAATKLWLPADYGGPRVLSEYVMARLALRTLEQFCRTTDEGIGPHHVPEQTGVEGPARELMVDQVLPLARRAWRLALNPHRFEVQFQHDHYLKLWADTGPKVGREDDYIVVDEAQDLNPILREIVLSQTHLQRVMVGDSAQAIYGFTGAKDALHDVPDAVERALTQSWRFGDTIAEAANLYLEQLGVAMRVRGNPGKHSRLTAGDRPVDAVLCRTNADAIGEVIAAQKAGKATALEGDRAAALRFCDSAEQLQAGISPRDPSLAAFSSWLDLVEYVENSPGVSEIKTLVELVDDHGLDVVRDAMENLVPRSRAALISGTAHKAKGLEFSRVRINGNWQIDEPRPDVSEEARNAELMLAYVALTRAMDELDPGQLLTDIERSRIQPDLPGTPTATDGGLFTLPLTG
;
A
#
# COMPACT_ATOMS: atom_id res chain seq x y z
N MET A 1 -4.91 -14.72 -29.36
CA MET A 1 -4.92 -15.74 -28.29
C MET A 1 -3.53 -16.35 -28.25
N SER A 2 -2.72 -16.01 -27.24
CA SER A 2 -1.49 -16.77 -26.97
C SER A 2 -1.93 -18.03 -26.23
N GLU A 3 -1.81 -19.20 -26.85
CA GLU A 3 -2.00 -20.46 -26.15
C GLU A 3 -1.09 -20.47 -24.92
N LYS A 4 -1.67 -20.61 -23.72
CA LYS A 4 -0.87 -20.84 -22.52
C LYS A 4 -0.15 -22.16 -22.73
N SER A 5 1.17 -22.13 -22.71
CA SER A 5 2.00 -23.33 -22.75
C SER A 5 1.55 -24.29 -21.65
N PRO A 6 1.40 -25.60 -21.96
CA PRO A 6 0.97 -26.58 -20.97
C PRO A 6 1.98 -26.65 -19.81
N SER A 7 1.48 -26.61 -18.57
CA SER A 7 2.29 -26.68 -17.35
C SER A 7 3.04 -28.02 -17.27
N ILE A 8 4.36 -27.99 -17.10
CA ILE A 8 5.18 -29.21 -17.00
C ILE A 8 5.06 -29.90 -15.64
N ILE A 9 4.56 -29.17 -14.63
CA ILE A 9 4.27 -29.70 -13.30
C ILE A 9 2.75 -29.69 -13.08
N THR A 10 2.20 -30.86 -12.79
CA THR A 10 0.80 -31.04 -12.42
C THR A 10 0.66 -30.94 -10.90
N PRO A 11 -0.01 -29.90 -10.36
CA PRO A 11 -0.11 -29.71 -8.92
C PRO A 11 -1.01 -30.76 -8.25
N ARG A 12 -0.62 -31.20 -7.06
CA ARG A 12 -1.34 -32.13 -6.19
C ARG A 12 -1.55 -31.51 -4.82
N THR A 13 -2.77 -31.61 -4.30
CA THR A 13 -3.11 -31.14 -2.96
C THR A 13 -2.82 -32.26 -1.96
N VAL A 14 -2.08 -31.93 -0.89
CA VAL A 14 -1.83 -32.86 0.22
C VAL A 14 -3.04 -32.95 1.14
N ARG A 15 -3.31 -34.15 1.66
CA ARG A 15 -4.41 -34.44 2.57
C ARG A 15 -4.05 -35.56 3.55
N ARG A 16 -4.94 -35.80 4.50
CA ARG A 16 -4.89 -36.99 5.35
C ARG A 16 -5.30 -38.23 4.56
N PRO A 17 -4.64 -39.39 4.78
CA PRO A 17 -5.09 -40.65 4.19
C PRO A 17 -6.44 -41.05 4.78
N GLU A 18 -7.21 -41.85 4.04
CA GLU A 18 -8.38 -42.52 4.59
C GLU A 18 -7.99 -43.43 5.77
N PRO A 19 -8.87 -43.60 6.78
CA PRO A 19 -8.61 -44.46 7.92
C PRO A 19 -8.13 -45.86 7.49
N GLY A 20 -6.98 -46.29 8.02
CA GLY A 20 -6.39 -47.61 7.71
C GLY A 20 -5.56 -47.69 6.43
N LYS A 21 -5.50 -46.66 5.59
CA LYS A 21 -4.65 -46.62 4.39
C LYS A 21 -3.33 -45.89 4.68
N ARG A 22 -2.21 -46.39 4.13
CA ARG A 22 -0.94 -45.64 4.07
C ARG A 22 -0.99 -44.64 2.94
N GLY A 23 -0.72 -43.37 3.21
CA GLY A 23 -0.72 -42.31 2.19
C GLY A 23 0.38 -42.49 1.14
N VAL A 24 0.21 -41.87 -0.02
CA VAL A 24 1.14 -41.98 -1.16
C VAL A 24 2.52 -41.36 -0.87
N LEU A 25 2.58 -40.24 -0.14
CA LEU A 25 3.81 -39.49 0.14
C LEU A 25 4.80 -40.23 1.03
N THR A 26 4.37 -41.29 1.73
CA THR A 26 5.27 -42.09 2.60
C THR A 26 5.90 -43.28 1.89
N ARG A 27 5.61 -43.48 0.59
CA ARG A 27 6.00 -44.70 -0.15
C ARG A 27 7.29 -44.56 -0.95
N ALA A 28 7.71 -43.34 -1.27
CA ALA A 28 8.88 -43.08 -2.10
C ALA A 28 9.51 -41.71 -1.77
N PRO A 29 10.80 -41.50 -2.08
CA PRO A 29 11.43 -40.19 -1.99
C PRO A 29 10.77 -39.15 -2.89
N PHE A 30 10.92 -37.88 -2.51
CA PHE A 30 10.49 -36.72 -3.28
C PHE A 30 11.65 -35.73 -3.46
N VAL A 31 11.53 -34.82 -4.42
CA VAL A 31 12.55 -33.82 -4.73
C VAL A 31 12.00 -32.42 -4.46
N ALA A 32 12.54 -31.74 -3.47
CA ALA A 32 12.28 -30.33 -3.27
C ALA A 32 13.09 -29.48 -4.26
N VAL A 33 12.48 -28.49 -4.89
CA VAL A 33 13.08 -27.63 -5.92
C VAL A 33 12.87 -26.16 -5.59
N ASP A 34 13.88 -25.36 -5.91
CA ASP A 34 13.82 -23.90 -5.91
C ASP A 34 14.63 -23.34 -7.10
N VAL A 35 14.28 -22.15 -7.58
CA VAL A 35 14.94 -21.49 -8.71
C VAL A 35 15.16 -20.01 -8.43
N GLU A 36 16.34 -19.50 -8.78
CA GLU A 36 16.59 -18.07 -8.85
C GLU A 36 16.43 -17.57 -10.28
N THR A 37 15.92 -16.35 -10.42
CA THR A 37 15.57 -15.78 -11.72
C THR A 37 16.06 -14.35 -11.86
N THR A 38 16.15 -13.85 -13.09
CA THR A 38 16.47 -12.44 -13.37
C THR A 38 15.36 -11.46 -12.94
N GLY A 39 14.26 -11.96 -12.36
CA GLY A 39 13.09 -11.21 -11.93
C GLY A 39 11.81 -12.05 -11.94
N THR A 40 10.67 -11.46 -11.58
CA THR A 40 9.41 -12.21 -11.36
C THR A 40 8.43 -12.20 -12.53
N ALA A 41 8.72 -11.44 -13.59
CA ALA A 41 7.90 -11.36 -14.80
C ALA A 41 8.10 -12.58 -15.72
N ASP A 42 7.14 -12.88 -16.58
CA ASP A 42 7.18 -14.06 -17.46
C ASP A 42 8.33 -14.03 -18.48
N VAL A 43 8.81 -12.83 -18.81
CA VAL A 43 9.96 -12.60 -19.70
C VAL A 43 11.31 -12.84 -19.00
N CYS A 44 11.33 -12.90 -17.66
CA CYS A 44 12.53 -13.18 -16.90
C CYS A 44 12.99 -14.63 -17.11
N ARG A 45 14.25 -14.89 -16.78
CA ARG A 45 14.93 -16.15 -17.08
C ARG A 45 15.48 -16.79 -15.82
N VAL A 46 15.59 -18.11 -15.83
CA VAL A 46 16.21 -18.88 -14.75
C VAL A 46 17.74 -18.69 -14.78
N ILE A 47 18.34 -18.46 -13.62
CA ILE A 47 19.79 -18.27 -13.44
C ILE A 47 20.41 -19.17 -12.36
N GLU A 48 19.60 -19.85 -11.55
CA GLU A 48 20.02 -20.94 -10.67
C GLU A 48 18.88 -21.96 -10.59
N ILE A 49 19.20 -23.25 -10.64
CA ILE A 49 18.27 -24.34 -10.32
C ILE A 49 18.90 -25.15 -9.21
N ALA A 50 18.14 -25.42 -8.15
CA ALA A 50 18.57 -26.34 -7.11
C ALA A 50 17.48 -27.31 -6.71
N ALA A 51 17.91 -28.49 -6.26
CA ALA A 51 17.07 -29.61 -5.92
C ALA A 51 17.65 -30.38 -4.73
N ALA A 52 16.78 -30.82 -3.81
CA ALA A 52 17.14 -31.62 -2.65
C ALA A 52 16.20 -32.83 -2.55
N ARG A 53 16.75 -34.03 -2.66
CA ARG A 53 16.01 -35.29 -2.58
C ARG A 53 15.89 -35.73 -1.14
N TYR A 54 14.67 -36.00 -0.69
CA TYR A 54 14.37 -36.41 0.68
C TYR A 54 13.64 -37.75 0.71
N SER A 55 13.96 -38.59 1.69
CA SER A 55 13.06 -39.66 2.11
C SER A 55 11.85 -39.05 2.85
N PRO A 56 10.70 -39.76 2.89
CA PRO A 56 9.49 -39.24 3.52
C PRO A 56 9.64 -38.78 4.98
N ASP A 57 10.58 -39.38 5.72
CA ASP A 57 10.88 -39.05 7.12
C ASP A 57 11.72 -37.77 7.30
N GLY A 58 12.14 -37.13 6.21
CA GLY A 58 12.93 -35.90 6.23
C GLY A 58 14.44 -36.11 6.17
N THR A 59 14.93 -37.33 5.94
CA THR A 59 16.37 -37.57 5.71
C THR A 59 16.76 -37.07 4.31
N LEU A 60 17.76 -36.18 4.24
CA LEU A 60 18.33 -35.71 2.98
C LEU A 60 19.13 -36.84 2.32
N ILE A 61 18.74 -37.25 1.12
CA ILE A 61 19.36 -38.34 0.36
C ILE A 61 20.44 -37.81 -0.58
N ASP A 62 20.12 -36.76 -1.34
CA ASP A 62 20.96 -36.25 -2.42
C ASP A 62 20.62 -34.79 -2.75
N THR A 63 21.53 -34.07 -3.40
CA THR A 63 21.33 -32.67 -3.79
C THR A 63 21.90 -32.37 -5.16
N TYR A 64 21.25 -31.46 -5.88
CA TYR A 64 21.72 -30.88 -7.13
C TYR A 64 21.61 -29.36 -7.05
N SER A 65 22.60 -28.64 -7.57
CA SER A 65 22.54 -27.17 -7.68
C SER A 65 23.48 -26.72 -8.78
N SER A 66 22.99 -25.87 -9.67
CA SER A 66 23.81 -25.23 -10.68
C SER A 66 23.30 -23.83 -10.98
N LEU A 67 24.24 -22.90 -11.14
CA LEU A 67 23.97 -21.65 -11.86
C LEU A 67 23.69 -21.98 -13.33
N ALA A 68 22.92 -21.13 -13.99
CA ALA A 68 22.59 -21.27 -15.40
C ALA A 68 22.82 -19.96 -16.14
N ASN A 69 23.44 -20.05 -17.32
CA ASN A 69 23.53 -18.97 -18.27
C ASN A 69 22.31 -19.02 -19.21
N PRO A 70 21.36 -18.06 -19.11
CA PRO A 70 20.16 -18.06 -19.93
C PRO A 70 20.37 -17.46 -21.34
N GLY A 71 21.59 -17.02 -21.66
CA GLY A 71 22.00 -16.42 -22.93
C GLY A 71 22.37 -14.94 -22.83
N MET A 72 23.30 -14.49 -23.67
CA MET A 72 23.95 -13.16 -23.62
C MET A 72 23.01 -11.96 -23.76
N ASN A 73 21.82 -12.14 -24.35
CA ASN A 73 20.82 -11.08 -24.57
C ASN A 73 19.80 -10.95 -23.44
N VAL A 74 20.01 -11.65 -22.31
CA VAL A 74 19.10 -11.64 -21.17
C VAL A 74 19.50 -10.53 -20.19
N PRO A 75 18.64 -9.52 -19.95
CA PRO A 75 18.93 -8.49 -18.97
C PRO A 75 19.04 -9.08 -17.56
N LEU A 76 20.14 -8.76 -16.86
CA LEU A 76 20.34 -9.10 -15.46
C LEU A 76 19.90 -7.91 -14.60
N ASN A 77 18.84 -8.11 -13.81
CA ASN A 77 18.22 -7.06 -13.03
C ASN A 77 18.98 -6.83 -11.71
N PRO A 78 19.51 -5.62 -11.44
CA PRO A 78 20.19 -5.32 -10.18
C PRO A 78 19.31 -5.53 -8.93
N ALA A 79 17.98 -5.41 -9.05
CA ALA A 79 17.07 -5.67 -7.95
C ALA A 79 16.96 -7.16 -7.60
N ALA A 80 16.99 -8.05 -8.59
CA ALA A 80 17.02 -9.50 -8.37
C ALA A 80 18.35 -9.91 -7.73
N GLN A 81 19.47 -9.38 -8.25
CA GLN A 81 20.81 -9.60 -7.70
C GLN A 81 20.92 -9.24 -6.21
N LYS A 82 20.25 -8.17 -5.75
CA LYS A 82 20.23 -7.80 -4.32
C LYS A 82 19.55 -8.84 -3.43
N VAL A 83 18.68 -9.69 -3.98
CA VAL A 83 17.98 -10.75 -3.26
C VAL A 83 18.84 -12.01 -3.19
N HIS A 84 19.25 -12.55 -4.34
CA HIS A 84 19.94 -13.85 -4.41
C HIS A 84 21.48 -13.78 -4.40
N GLY A 85 22.06 -12.58 -4.55
CA GLY A 85 23.51 -12.35 -4.50
C GLY A 85 24.33 -12.85 -5.70
N ILE A 86 23.69 -13.41 -6.73
CA ILE A 86 24.36 -13.97 -7.93
C ILE A 86 24.75 -12.81 -8.85
N THR A 87 26.06 -12.63 -9.04
CA THR A 87 26.62 -11.54 -9.87
C THR A 87 26.52 -11.85 -11.36
N PRO A 88 26.50 -10.82 -12.23
CA PRO A 88 26.58 -10.99 -13.68
C PRO A 88 27.74 -11.89 -14.13
N ALA A 89 28.93 -11.71 -13.55
CA ALA A 89 30.09 -12.51 -13.89
C ALA A 89 29.87 -14.02 -13.62
N GLN A 90 29.18 -14.36 -12.53
CA GLN A 90 28.83 -15.74 -12.20
C GLN A 90 27.80 -16.33 -13.17
N VAL A 91 26.78 -15.56 -13.55
CA VAL A 91 25.77 -16.00 -14.54
C VAL A 91 26.43 -16.25 -15.90
N TRP A 92 27.33 -15.37 -16.33
CA TRP A 92 27.99 -15.50 -17.63
C TRP A 92 29.01 -16.63 -17.70
N ALA A 93 29.65 -16.96 -16.59
CA ALA A 93 30.56 -18.09 -16.47
C ALA A 93 29.86 -19.45 -16.26
N ALA A 94 28.54 -19.44 -16.01
CA ALA A 94 27.77 -20.66 -15.75
C ALA A 94 27.51 -21.49 -17.03
N PRO A 95 27.23 -22.79 -16.89
CA PRO A 95 26.80 -23.63 -18.01
C PRO A 95 25.53 -23.09 -18.68
N PRO A 96 25.33 -23.33 -19.99
CA PRO A 96 24.08 -22.97 -20.66
C PRO A 96 22.86 -23.60 -20.00
N ILE A 97 21.75 -22.86 -19.95
CA ILE A 97 20.49 -23.31 -19.33
C ILE A 97 20.00 -24.67 -19.85
N GLU A 98 20.28 -25.00 -21.12
CA GLU A 98 19.95 -26.31 -21.71
C GLU A 98 20.64 -27.47 -20.99
N THR A 99 21.94 -27.35 -20.71
CA THR A 99 22.73 -28.35 -19.99
C THR A 99 22.19 -28.51 -18.57
N VAL A 100 21.94 -27.39 -17.89
CA VAL A 100 21.42 -27.36 -16.51
C VAL A 100 20.04 -28.00 -16.40
N LEU A 101 19.16 -27.80 -17.39
CA LEU A 101 17.84 -28.42 -17.43
C LEU A 101 17.92 -29.93 -17.68
N ALA A 102 18.84 -30.39 -18.54
CA ALA A 102 19.05 -31.82 -18.79
C ALA A 102 19.52 -32.56 -17.53
N GLU A 103 20.52 -32.01 -16.84
CA GLU A 103 21.04 -32.54 -15.58
C GLU A 103 19.97 -32.51 -14.47
N PHE A 104 19.23 -31.40 -14.35
CA PHE A 104 18.11 -31.30 -13.41
C PHE A 104 17.03 -32.35 -13.70
N ARG A 105 16.70 -32.58 -14.98
CA ARG A 105 15.71 -33.58 -15.38
C ARG A 105 16.14 -34.99 -15.02
N GLU A 106 17.41 -35.32 -15.23
CA GLU A 106 17.99 -36.60 -14.82
C GLU A 106 17.96 -36.77 -13.31
N PHE A 107 18.27 -35.71 -12.55
CA PHE A 107 18.18 -35.72 -11.09
C PHE A 107 16.74 -35.97 -10.60
N VAL A 108 15.74 -35.25 -11.13
CA VAL A 108 14.34 -35.45 -10.72
C VAL A 108 13.82 -36.82 -11.14
N ALA A 109 14.19 -37.28 -12.34
CA ALA A 109 13.73 -38.52 -12.96
C ALA A 109 12.20 -38.66 -12.87
N GLY A 110 11.71 -39.76 -12.27
CA GLY A 110 10.28 -40.04 -12.07
C GLY A 110 9.72 -39.64 -10.71
N GLN A 111 10.46 -38.90 -9.89
CA GLN A 111 10.02 -38.53 -8.53
C GLN A 111 9.10 -37.31 -8.54
N GLY A 112 8.25 -37.22 -7.51
CA GLY A 112 7.39 -36.06 -7.31
C GLY A 112 8.20 -34.84 -6.88
N LEU A 113 7.82 -33.68 -7.40
CA LEU A 113 8.42 -32.40 -7.04
C LEU A 113 7.71 -31.78 -5.83
N VAL A 114 8.47 -31.00 -5.07
CA VAL A 114 7.98 -30.21 -3.96
C VAL A 114 8.58 -28.83 -4.10
N ALA A 115 7.77 -27.78 -3.96
CA ALA A 115 8.31 -26.44 -3.95
C ALA A 115 7.52 -25.57 -2.98
N HIS A 116 8.15 -24.49 -2.50
CA HIS A 116 7.45 -23.61 -1.59
C HIS A 116 6.36 -22.85 -2.33
N ASN A 117 6.62 -22.38 -3.54
CA ASN A 117 5.64 -21.68 -4.36
C ASN A 117 5.47 -22.31 -5.73
N LEU A 118 5.06 -23.59 -5.79
CA LEU A 118 5.07 -24.44 -6.99
C LEU A 118 4.61 -23.80 -8.32
N SER A 119 3.67 -22.85 -8.29
CA SER A 119 3.26 -22.13 -9.50
C SER A 119 4.37 -21.26 -10.10
N PHE A 120 5.25 -20.71 -9.27
CA PHE A 120 6.42 -19.93 -9.65
C PHE A 120 7.47 -20.82 -10.31
N GLU A 121 7.91 -21.91 -9.66
CA GLU A 121 8.91 -22.82 -10.23
C GLU A 121 8.37 -23.49 -11.50
N SER A 122 7.11 -23.96 -11.47
CA SER A 122 6.48 -24.58 -12.65
C SER A 122 6.45 -23.62 -13.84
N ARG A 123 6.09 -22.35 -13.62
CA ARG A 123 6.05 -21.34 -14.69
C ARG A 123 7.42 -21.13 -15.31
N PHE A 124 8.45 -20.92 -14.50
CA PHE A 124 9.79 -20.64 -15.02
C PHE A 124 10.41 -21.83 -15.72
N LEU A 125 10.30 -23.03 -15.14
CA LEU A 125 10.79 -24.24 -15.78
C LEU A 125 10.03 -24.51 -17.09
N SER A 126 8.70 -24.37 -17.11
CA SER A 126 7.89 -24.54 -18.33
C SER A 126 8.34 -23.60 -19.44
N SER A 127 8.61 -22.34 -19.10
CA SER A 127 9.11 -21.34 -20.05
C SER A 127 10.49 -21.67 -20.60
N GLU A 128 11.41 -22.22 -19.80
CA GLU A 128 12.73 -22.61 -20.30
C GLU A 128 12.64 -23.83 -21.24
N TYR A 129 11.84 -24.85 -20.92
CA TYR A 129 11.61 -25.98 -21.84
C TYR A 129 10.96 -25.56 -23.15
N HIS A 130 9.99 -24.64 -23.11
CA HIS A 130 9.36 -24.11 -24.32
C HIS A 130 10.36 -23.32 -25.19
N ARG A 131 11.24 -22.53 -24.60
CA ARG A 131 12.27 -21.77 -25.34
C ARG A 131 13.29 -22.66 -26.04
N LEU A 132 13.55 -23.84 -25.47
CA LEU A 132 14.46 -24.84 -26.04
C LEU A 132 13.75 -25.78 -27.04
N GLU A 133 12.45 -25.62 -27.24
CA GLU A 133 11.62 -26.53 -28.07
C GLU A 133 11.75 -28.01 -27.66
N GLN A 134 12.08 -28.27 -26.39
CA GLN A 134 12.24 -29.61 -25.86
C GLN A 134 10.91 -30.16 -25.35
N ALA A 135 10.69 -31.46 -25.51
CA ALA A 135 9.50 -32.13 -24.97
C ALA A 135 9.45 -31.98 -23.43
N PRO A 136 8.43 -31.32 -22.87
CA PRO A 136 8.39 -31.03 -21.45
C PRO A 136 8.21 -32.32 -20.63
N PRO A 137 8.84 -32.42 -19.44
CA PRO A 137 8.53 -33.48 -18.50
C PRO A 137 7.08 -33.35 -18.00
N GLN A 138 6.49 -34.45 -17.54
CA GLN A 138 5.15 -34.46 -16.92
C GLN A 138 5.27 -34.78 -15.42
N TRP A 139 5.84 -33.84 -14.67
CA TRP A 139 6.03 -34.02 -13.24
C TRP A 139 4.73 -33.82 -12.46
N GLN A 140 4.67 -34.41 -11.27
CA GLN A 140 3.62 -34.13 -10.30
C GLN A 140 4.24 -33.38 -9.12
N GLY A 141 3.58 -32.32 -8.66
CA GLY A 141 4.16 -31.39 -7.70
C GLY A 141 3.28 -31.12 -6.48
N VAL A 142 3.90 -30.97 -5.31
CA VAL A 142 3.25 -30.51 -4.07
C VAL A 142 3.73 -29.10 -3.73
N CYS A 143 2.80 -28.22 -3.38
CA CYS A 143 3.11 -26.86 -2.95
C CYS A 143 3.07 -26.76 -1.42
N THR A 144 4.22 -26.56 -0.76
CA THR A 144 4.25 -26.47 0.72
C THR A 144 3.60 -25.19 1.24
N LEU A 145 3.59 -24.10 0.47
CA LEU A 145 2.80 -22.90 0.80
C LEU A 145 1.30 -23.19 0.79
N ALA A 146 0.81 -23.93 -0.21
CA ALA A 146 -0.60 -24.32 -0.27
C ALA A 146 -0.94 -25.30 0.87
N ALA A 147 -0.05 -26.25 1.17
CA ALA A 147 -0.19 -27.16 2.31
C ALA A 147 -0.23 -26.41 3.65
N ALA A 148 0.69 -25.45 3.85
CA ALA A 148 0.74 -24.59 5.03
C ALA A 148 -0.58 -23.85 5.22
N ARG A 149 -1.02 -23.12 4.19
CA ARG A 149 -2.26 -22.32 4.20
C ARG A 149 -3.50 -23.16 4.50
N ARG A 150 -3.53 -24.41 4.02
CA ARG A 150 -4.68 -25.29 4.16
C ARG A 150 -4.74 -25.97 5.53
N HIS A 151 -3.59 -26.40 6.06
CA HIS A 151 -3.55 -27.34 7.18
C HIS A 151 -2.94 -26.76 8.47
N PHE A 152 -2.35 -25.56 8.41
CA PHE A 152 -1.67 -24.92 9.52
C PHE A 152 -2.10 -23.46 9.69
N LYS A 153 -2.20 -23.01 10.94
CA LYS A 153 -2.39 -21.59 11.26
C LYS A 153 -1.01 -20.97 11.49
N SER A 154 -0.61 -20.03 10.64
CA SER A 154 0.67 -19.33 10.76
C SER A 154 0.47 -17.83 10.50
N PRO A 155 1.09 -16.92 11.29
CA PRO A 155 1.06 -15.48 11.04
C PRO A 155 1.71 -15.09 9.70
N SER A 156 2.65 -15.90 9.21
CA SER A 156 3.28 -15.76 7.90
C SER A 156 3.51 -17.13 7.30
N ASN A 157 3.12 -17.33 6.05
CA ASN A 157 3.37 -18.58 5.33
C ASN A 157 4.62 -18.50 4.45
N LYS A 158 5.48 -17.48 4.64
CA LYS A 158 6.80 -17.44 3.99
C LYS A 158 7.64 -18.61 4.52
N LEU A 159 8.52 -19.14 3.67
CA LEU A 159 9.39 -20.26 4.01
C LEU A 159 10.14 -20.04 5.34
N ALA A 160 10.81 -18.89 5.50
CA ALA A 160 11.51 -18.53 6.74
C ALA A 160 10.63 -18.60 8.00
N ALA A 161 9.42 -18.03 7.95
CA ALA A 161 8.50 -18.04 9.08
C ALA A 161 7.98 -19.45 9.41
N LEU A 162 7.85 -20.32 8.40
CA LEU A 162 7.44 -21.70 8.60
C LEU A 162 8.61 -22.57 9.12
N ILE A 163 9.85 -22.31 8.71
CA ILE A 163 11.04 -22.93 9.33
C ILE A 163 11.05 -22.64 10.83
N GLU A 164 10.85 -21.38 11.22
CA GLU A 164 10.77 -20.95 12.62
C GLU A 164 9.60 -21.61 13.35
N LEU A 165 8.40 -21.58 12.75
CA LEU A 165 7.19 -22.16 13.35
C LEU A 165 7.31 -23.66 13.65
N PHE A 166 7.95 -24.41 12.76
CA PHE A 166 8.17 -25.85 12.92
C PHE A 166 9.49 -26.17 13.62
N ASN A 167 10.24 -25.17 14.07
CA ASN A 167 11.55 -25.28 14.73
C ASN A 167 12.53 -26.17 13.94
N LEU A 168 12.63 -25.93 12.62
CA LEU A 168 13.45 -26.73 11.72
C LEU A 168 14.90 -26.23 11.69
N PRO A 169 15.89 -27.13 11.64
CA PRO A 169 17.32 -26.78 11.54
C PRO A 169 17.68 -26.42 10.09
N ALA A 170 17.02 -25.42 9.52
CA ALA A 170 17.21 -24.97 8.14
C ALA A 170 17.40 -23.44 8.10
N ILE A 171 18.08 -22.94 7.07
CA ILE A 171 18.35 -21.52 6.87
C ILE A 171 17.67 -21.10 5.55
N ASN A 172 17.04 -19.92 5.54
CA ASN A 172 16.59 -19.26 4.32
C ASN A 172 17.59 -18.16 3.96
N SER A 173 18.46 -18.43 2.99
CA SER A 173 19.57 -17.56 2.60
C SER A 173 19.37 -16.87 1.25
N HIS A 174 18.22 -17.07 0.59
CA HIS A 174 17.99 -16.70 -0.81
C HIS A 174 19.04 -17.27 -1.76
N ARG A 175 19.45 -18.50 -1.47
CA ARG A 175 20.21 -19.37 -2.37
C ARG A 175 19.33 -20.58 -2.65
N ALA A 176 19.18 -20.92 -3.93
CA ALA A 176 18.21 -21.93 -4.33
C ALA A 176 18.39 -23.26 -3.58
N LEU A 177 19.63 -23.69 -3.31
CA LEU A 177 19.86 -24.98 -2.63
C LEU A 177 19.44 -24.98 -1.16
N ASP A 178 19.68 -23.89 -0.45
CA ASP A 178 19.30 -23.79 0.97
C ASP A 178 17.76 -23.72 1.09
N ASP A 179 17.11 -22.98 0.20
CA ASP A 179 15.65 -22.87 0.15
C ASP A 179 14.98 -24.19 -0.29
N ALA A 180 15.57 -24.92 -1.24
CA ALA A 180 15.12 -26.27 -1.61
C ALA A 180 15.26 -27.25 -0.44
N LYS A 181 16.39 -27.24 0.29
CA LYS A 181 16.59 -28.08 1.48
C LYS A 181 15.56 -27.76 2.57
N ALA A 182 15.35 -26.48 2.85
CA ALA A 182 14.38 -26.03 3.83
C ALA A 182 12.95 -26.43 3.45
N CYS A 183 12.60 -26.32 2.16
CA CYS A 183 11.28 -26.71 1.66
C CYS A 183 11.02 -28.21 1.83
N GLY A 184 12.02 -29.05 1.54
CA GLY A 184 11.90 -30.50 1.71
C GLY A 184 11.71 -30.92 3.17
N LEU A 185 12.51 -30.36 4.08
CA LEU A 185 12.35 -30.57 5.52
C LEU A 185 10.97 -30.10 6.01
N LEU A 186 10.50 -28.96 5.50
CA LEU A 186 9.20 -28.42 5.84
C LEU A 186 8.06 -29.36 5.46
N LEU A 187 8.11 -29.98 4.26
CA LEU A 187 7.08 -30.94 3.88
C LEU A 187 7.06 -32.16 4.82
N SER A 188 8.22 -32.73 5.13
CA SER A 188 8.32 -33.87 6.06
C SER A 188 7.80 -33.51 7.45
N ALA A 189 8.09 -32.31 7.95
CA ALA A 189 7.57 -31.80 9.21
C ALA A 189 6.05 -31.62 9.18
N MET A 190 5.49 -31.10 8.07
CA MET A 190 4.04 -30.99 7.88
C MET A 190 3.36 -32.36 7.83
N MET A 191 3.97 -33.33 7.15
CA MET A 191 3.51 -34.71 7.09
C MET A 191 3.43 -35.32 8.49
N ALA A 192 4.49 -35.16 9.29
CA ALA A 192 4.55 -35.66 10.66
C ALA A 192 3.53 -34.97 11.59
N ALA A 193 3.41 -33.64 11.52
CA ALA A 193 2.59 -32.87 12.46
C ALA A 193 1.07 -33.08 12.28
N ARG A 194 0.60 -33.39 11.07
CA ARG A 194 -0.84 -33.44 10.75
C ARG A 194 -1.28 -34.72 10.04
N ASN A 195 -0.38 -35.70 9.87
CA ASN A 195 -0.58 -36.93 9.11
C ASN A 195 -0.99 -36.65 7.65
N LEU A 196 -0.36 -35.67 7.01
CA LEU A 196 -0.67 -35.21 5.64
C LEU A 196 0.06 -36.04 4.59
N THR A 197 -0.19 -37.35 4.58
CA THR A 197 0.64 -38.29 3.81
C THR A 197 0.04 -38.69 2.46
N ASP A 198 -1.14 -38.19 2.07
CA ASP A 198 -1.82 -38.61 0.84
C ASP A 198 -2.07 -37.43 -0.13
N LEU A 199 -2.35 -37.74 -1.42
CA LEU A 199 -2.57 -36.76 -2.48
C LEU A 199 -3.96 -36.91 -3.11
N ASP A 200 -4.58 -35.79 -3.48
CA ASP A 200 -5.83 -35.82 -4.27
C ASP A 200 -5.59 -36.41 -5.69
N PRO A 201 -6.50 -37.27 -6.20
CA PRO A 201 -6.41 -37.81 -7.56
C PRO A 201 -6.68 -36.73 -8.63
N LEU A 202 -6.15 -36.90 -9.86
CA LEU A 202 -6.24 -35.88 -10.93
C LEU A 202 -7.68 -35.57 -11.35
N THR A 203 -8.56 -36.55 -11.16
CA THR A 203 -9.95 -36.52 -11.57
C THR A 203 -10.91 -36.36 -10.41
N ALA A 204 -10.47 -35.96 -9.21
CA ALA A 204 -11.40 -35.74 -8.11
C ALA A 204 -12.50 -34.74 -8.53
N PRO A 205 -13.76 -35.17 -8.71
CA PRO A 205 -14.85 -34.24 -8.98
C PRO A 205 -15.06 -33.39 -7.72
N VAL A 206 -15.62 -32.20 -7.91
CA VAL A 206 -16.34 -31.53 -6.82
C VAL A 206 -17.40 -32.52 -6.34
N VAL A 207 -17.23 -33.05 -5.13
CA VAL A 207 -18.26 -33.88 -4.50
C VAL A 207 -19.35 -32.92 -4.05
N ASP A 208 -20.35 -32.81 -4.91
CA ASP A 208 -21.72 -32.45 -4.57
C ASP A 208 -22.21 -33.51 -3.57
N ASN A 209 -22.49 -33.10 -2.34
CA ASN A 209 -23.16 -33.96 -1.36
C ASN A 209 -24.64 -33.57 -1.36
N ASP A 210 -25.38 -34.15 -2.29
CA ASP A 210 -26.83 -34.30 -2.21
C ASP A 210 -27.17 -35.49 -1.29
N PRO A 211 -27.93 -35.31 -0.20
CA PRO A 211 -28.72 -36.38 0.37
C PRO A 211 -30.15 -36.27 -0.18
N GLY A 212 -30.53 -37.24 -1.01
CA GLY A 212 -31.87 -37.38 -1.59
C GLY A 212 -33.03 -37.46 -0.57
N PRO A 213 -34.26 -37.69 -1.07
CA PRO A 213 -35.46 -36.98 -0.66
C PRO A 213 -35.92 -37.33 0.76
N ARG A 214 -36.13 -36.30 1.58
CA ARG A 214 -36.88 -36.39 2.84
C ARG A 214 -38.13 -35.53 2.74
N GLU A 215 -39.23 -36.11 3.19
CA GLU A 215 -40.61 -35.67 3.06
C GLU A 215 -40.86 -34.19 3.41
N HIS A 216 -41.86 -33.62 2.72
CA HIS A 216 -42.42 -32.31 3.00
C HIS A 216 -42.79 -32.15 4.48
N LEU A 217 -42.03 -31.31 5.18
CA LEU A 217 -42.51 -30.59 6.35
C LEU A 217 -42.57 -29.11 5.97
N THR A 218 -43.79 -28.64 5.73
CA THR A 218 -44.11 -27.21 5.73
C THR A 218 -43.73 -26.65 7.10
N VAL A 219 -42.65 -25.88 7.16
CA VAL A 219 -42.42 -24.95 8.27
C VAL A 219 -42.55 -23.55 7.70
N SER A 220 -43.61 -22.90 8.15
CA SER A 220 -43.93 -21.51 7.91
C SER A 220 -42.73 -20.61 8.22
N ALA A 221 -42.54 -19.59 7.38
CA ALA A 221 -41.65 -18.49 7.65
C ALA A 221 -41.88 -17.96 9.07
N THR A 222 -40.83 -18.01 9.89
CA THR A 222 -40.76 -17.28 11.14
C THR A 222 -39.79 -16.11 10.98
N ALA A 223 -40.27 -14.96 11.45
CA ALA A 223 -39.62 -13.66 11.51
C ALA A 223 -38.22 -13.71 12.19
N PRO A 224 -37.36 -12.69 11.98
CA PRO A 224 -35.97 -12.71 12.47
C PRO A 224 -35.96 -12.79 13.99
N THR A 225 -35.24 -13.77 14.54
CA THR A 225 -35.04 -13.88 15.99
C THR A 225 -33.73 -13.17 16.35
N PRO A 226 -33.75 -12.19 17.29
CA PRO A 226 -32.55 -11.60 17.84
C PRO A 226 -32.04 -12.44 19.01
N SER A 227 -30.87 -13.06 18.87
CA SER A 227 -29.81 -13.01 19.90
C SER A 227 -28.57 -13.71 19.34
N ALA A 228 -27.42 -13.06 19.48
CA ALA A 228 -26.15 -13.57 19.01
C ALA A 228 -25.72 -14.78 19.86
N ASP A 229 -25.39 -15.91 19.22
CA ASP A 229 -24.59 -16.96 19.87
C ASP A 229 -23.27 -16.32 20.34
N PRO A 230 -23.05 -16.16 21.66
CA PRO A 230 -21.87 -15.46 22.17
C PRO A 230 -20.56 -16.18 21.81
N ALA A 231 -20.60 -17.49 21.61
CA ALA A 231 -19.44 -18.28 21.20
C ALA A 231 -19.09 -18.02 19.72
N LEU A 232 -20.09 -17.96 18.85
CA LEU A 232 -19.94 -17.61 17.44
C LEU A 232 -19.37 -16.19 17.28
N THR A 233 -19.94 -15.23 18.02
CA THR A 233 -19.48 -13.84 18.01
C THR A 233 -18.04 -13.74 18.49
N ARG A 234 -17.69 -14.37 19.62
CA ARG A 234 -16.32 -14.39 20.12
C ARG A 234 -15.35 -15.00 19.11
N ALA A 235 -15.74 -16.09 18.45
CA ALA A 235 -14.90 -16.74 17.42
C ALA A 235 -14.66 -15.82 16.21
N ALA A 236 -15.67 -15.07 15.77
CA ALA A 236 -15.53 -14.13 14.66
C ALA A 236 -14.53 -13.00 14.96
N PHE A 237 -14.51 -12.51 16.20
CA PHE A 237 -13.57 -11.51 16.71
C PHE A 237 -12.25 -12.11 17.23
N GLY A 238 -11.82 -13.25 16.67
CA GLY A 238 -10.50 -13.82 16.94
C GLY A 238 -10.33 -14.47 18.31
N GLY A 239 -11.42 -14.79 19.00
CA GLY A 239 -11.41 -15.37 20.34
C GLY A 239 -11.64 -14.37 21.47
N HIS A 240 -11.71 -13.07 21.16
CA HIS A 240 -12.03 -12.01 22.11
C HIS A 240 -13.53 -11.67 22.05
N ALA A 241 -14.10 -11.29 23.19
CA ALA A 241 -15.44 -10.71 23.18
C ALA A 241 -15.36 -9.33 22.49
N PRO A 242 -16.26 -9.01 21.54
CA PRO A 242 -16.34 -7.67 21.00
C PRO A 242 -16.65 -6.67 22.11
N THR A 243 -16.23 -5.41 21.94
CA THR A 243 -16.67 -4.32 22.81
C THR A 243 -18.16 -4.05 22.64
N ASP A 244 -18.76 -3.30 23.56
CA ASP A 244 -20.16 -2.87 23.44
C ASP A 244 -20.39 -2.06 22.15
N GLU A 245 -19.41 -1.22 21.79
CA GLU A 245 -19.39 -0.45 20.53
C GLU A 245 -19.36 -1.37 19.30
N GLN A 246 -18.49 -2.38 19.29
CA GLN A 246 -18.42 -3.37 18.21
C GLN A 246 -19.71 -4.21 18.14
N SER A 247 -20.31 -4.53 19.27
CA SER A 247 -21.57 -5.28 19.34
C SER A 247 -22.73 -4.47 18.77
N ALA A 248 -22.83 -3.17 19.09
CA ALA A 248 -23.83 -2.28 18.53
C ALA A 248 -23.70 -2.13 16.99
N ILE A 249 -22.46 -2.15 16.47
CA ILE A 249 -22.21 -2.16 15.02
C ILE A 249 -22.70 -3.47 14.38
N VAL A 250 -22.40 -4.61 15.01
CA VAL A 250 -22.85 -5.94 14.56
C VAL A 250 -24.36 -6.01 14.53
N ASP A 251 -25.04 -5.52 15.57
CA ASP A 251 -26.50 -5.56 15.66
C ASP A 251 -27.14 -4.71 14.57
N SER A 252 -26.66 -3.49 14.36
CA SER A 252 -27.14 -2.61 13.29
C SER A 252 -26.89 -3.19 11.90
N PHE A 253 -25.73 -3.84 11.67
CA PHE A 253 -25.44 -4.51 10.40
C PHE A 253 -26.42 -5.65 10.13
N GLN A 254 -26.74 -6.46 11.14
CA GLN A 254 -27.65 -7.59 11.01
C GLN A 254 -29.11 -7.18 10.79
N GLN A 255 -29.48 -5.97 11.22
CA GLN A 255 -30.78 -5.37 10.94
C GLN A 255 -30.89 -4.85 9.49
N GLY A 256 -29.85 -5.00 8.67
CA GLY A 256 -29.85 -4.53 7.27
C GLY A 256 -29.71 -3.01 7.14
N GLN A 257 -29.36 -2.30 8.22
CA GLN A 257 -29.22 -0.84 8.20
C GLN A 257 -28.01 -0.42 7.36
N GLN A 258 -28.12 0.71 6.65
CA GLN A 258 -26.95 1.39 6.11
C GLN A 258 -26.11 1.89 7.30
N LEU A 259 -24.77 1.80 7.23
CA LEU A 259 -23.92 2.09 8.39
C LEU A 259 -22.80 3.07 8.07
N THR A 260 -22.62 3.99 9.01
CA THR A 260 -21.40 4.79 9.13
C THR A 260 -20.75 4.46 10.47
N VAL A 261 -19.53 3.95 10.42
CA VAL A 261 -18.71 3.62 11.59
C VAL A 261 -17.61 4.67 11.73
N SER A 262 -17.90 5.67 12.57
CA SER A 262 -16.99 6.74 12.94
C SER A 262 -16.01 6.22 13.99
N ALA A 263 -14.73 6.12 13.63
CA ALA A 263 -13.75 5.35 14.37
C ALA A 263 -12.47 6.12 14.62
N CYS A 264 -12.21 6.46 15.88
CA CYS A 264 -11.00 7.18 16.32
C CYS A 264 -9.69 6.44 15.98
N ALA A 265 -8.56 7.13 16.16
CA ALA A 265 -7.25 6.55 15.95
C ALA A 265 -7.04 5.29 16.82
N GLY A 266 -6.64 4.19 16.17
CA GLY A 266 -6.33 2.93 16.85
C GLY A 266 -7.54 2.16 17.37
N SER A 267 -8.78 2.50 17.00
CA SER A 267 -9.99 1.90 17.61
C SER A 267 -10.44 0.54 17.05
N GLY A 268 -9.58 -0.10 16.25
CA GLY A 268 -9.83 -1.46 15.77
C GLY A 268 -10.76 -1.55 14.55
N LYS A 269 -10.87 -0.51 13.72
CA LYS A 269 -11.63 -0.48 12.44
C LYS A 269 -11.59 -1.81 11.68
N THR A 270 -10.40 -2.25 11.29
CA THR A 270 -10.18 -3.48 10.50
C THR A 270 -10.66 -4.73 11.25
N SER A 271 -10.47 -4.79 12.58
CA SER A 271 -10.95 -5.91 13.39
C SER A 271 -12.48 -5.99 13.43
N THR A 272 -13.15 -4.84 13.49
CA THR A 272 -14.61 -4.72 13.44
C THR A 272 -15.16 -5.18 12.10
N VAL A 273 -14.55 -4.73 10.99
CA VAL A 273 -14.96 -5.14 9.64
C VAL A 273 -14.78 -6.66 9.44
N LEU A 274 -13.67 -7.23 9.90
CA LEU A 274 -13.44 -8.67 9.82
C LEU A 274 -14.43 -9.46 10.68
N GLY A 275 -14.76 -8.96 11.87
CA GLY A 275 -15.78 -9.53 12.75
C GLY A 275 -17.14 -9.57 12.07
N LEU A 276 -17.57 -8.45 11.47
CA LEU A 276 -18.80 -8.34 10.67
C LEU A 276 -18.84 -9.38 9.55
N ALA A 277 -17.80 -9.40 8.71
CA ALA A 277 -17.73 -10.31 7.57
C ALA A 277 -17.78 -11.79 7.97
N ARG A 278 -17.07 -12.17 9.03
CA ARG A 278 -17.03 -13.56 9.54
C ARG A 278 -18.36 -13.97 10.14
N LEU A 279 -18.98 -13.09 10.92
CA LEU A 279 -20.32 -13.32 11.47
C LEU A 279 -21.35 -13.50 10.35
N GLU A 280 -21.31 -12.63 9.35
CA GLU A 280 -22.25 -12.68 8.24
C GLU A 280 -22.06 -13.95 7.41
N ALA A 281 -20.82 -14.33 7.11
CA ALA A 281 -20.53 -15.57 6.40
C ALA A 281 -20.99 -16.82 7.16
N ALA A 282 -21.00 -16.77 8.50
CA ALA A 282 -21.46 -17.89 9.33
C ALA A 282 -23.00 -17.95 9.43
N ARG A 283 -23.68 -16.80 9.51
CA ARG A 283 -25.14 -16.73 9.65
C ARG A 283 -25.88 -16.82 8.33
N ASN A 284 -25.35 -16.19 7.29
CA ASN A 284 -25.95 -16.07 5.96
C ASN A 284 -24.95 -16.50 4.87
N PRO A 285 -24.62 -17.81 4.72
CA PRO A 285 -23.58 -18.27 3.80
C PRO A 285 -23.82 -17.93 2.33
N GLY A 286 -25.08 -17.66 1.95
CA GLY A 286 -25.47 -17.27 0.59
C GLY A 286 -25.21 -15.80 0.24
N ARG A 287 -25.14 -14.92 1.24
CA ARG A 287 -24.93 -13.48 1.05
C ARG A 287 -23.46 -13.20 0.79
N ARG A 288 -23.15 -12.35 -0.19
CA ARG A 288 -21.78 -11.99 -0.56
C ARG A 288 -21.44 -10.60 -0.05
N GLY A 289 -20.17 -10.42 0.31
CA GLY A 289 -19.61 -9.13 0.67
C GLY A 289 -18.59 -8.65 -0.35
N LEU A 290 -18.50 -7.34 -0.52
CA LEU A 290 -17.45 -6.68 -1.28
C LEU A 290 -16.68 -5.74 -0.34
N TYR A 291 -15.40 -6.01 -0.11
CA TYR A 291 -14.51 -5.11 0.62
C TYR A 291 -13.69 -4.29 -0.36
N ILE A 292 -13.89 -2.97 -0.36
CA ILE A 292 -13.14 -2.03 -1.20
C ILE A 292 -11.97 -1.49 -0.38
N ALA A 293 -10.77 -1.89 -0.78
CA ALA A 293 -9.53 -1.38 -0.22
C ALA A 293 -9.04 -0.16 -1.01
N PHE A 294 -8.47 0.82 -0.31
CA PHE A 294 -7.87 2.01 -0.92
C PHE A 294 -6.67 1.70 -1.82
N ASN A 295 -5.91 0.64 -1.55
CA ASN A 295 -4.76 0.25 -2.35
C ASN A 295 -4.58 -1.28 -2.49
N ALA A 296 -3.76 -1.70 -3.44
CA ALA A 296 -3.55 -3.11 -3.77
C ALA A 296 -2.86 -3.91 -2.66
N SER A 297 -2.03 -3.27 -1.82
CA SER A 297 -1.45 -3.93 -0.64
C SER A 297 -2.51 -4.28 0.40
N VAL A 298 -3.37 -3.31 0.76
CA VAL A 298 -4.47 -3.50 1.70
C VAL A 298 -5.45 -4.54 1.16
N ALA A 299 -5.80 -4.49 -0.14
CA ALA A 299 -6.65 -5.51 -0.76
C ALA A 299 -6.06 -6.92 -0.64
N ARG A 300 -4.75 -7.06 -0.86
CA ARG A 300 -4.05 -8.36 -0.81
C ARG A 300 -3.95 -8.89 0.61
N GLU A 301 -3.66 -8.02 1.57
CA GLU A 301 -3.64 -8.36 2.99
C GLU A 301 -5.03 -8.79 3.47
N ALA A 302 -6.06 -7.99 3.15
CA ALA A 302 -7.46 -8.28 3.45
C ALA A 302 -7.89 -9.64 2.88
N LYS A 303 -7.54 -9.97 1.62
CA LYS A 303 -7.94 -11.23 0.97
C LYS A 303 -7.56 -12.49 1.77
N GLY A 304 -6.49 -12.44 2.58
CA GLY A 304 -6.09 -13.56 3.45
C GLY A 304 -6.86 -13.66 4.77
N GLN A 305 -7.54 -12.59 5.20
CA GLN A 305 -8.18 -12.47 6.51
C GLN A 305 -9.71 -12.60 6.46
N PHE A 306 -10.31 -12.20 5.33
CA PHE A 306 -11.76 -12.27 5.08
C PHE A 306 -12.22 -13.70 4.72
N PRO A 307 -13.47 -14.06 5.03
CA PRO A 307 -14.06 -15.33 4.62
C PRO A 307 -14.28 -15.39 3.09
N GLN A 308 -14.42 -16.59 2.53
CA GLN A 308 -14.52 -16.82 1.08
C GLN A 308 -15.72 -16.11 0.42
N GLN A 309 -16.76 -15.81 1.19
CA GLN A 309 -17.95 -15.07 0.75
C GLN A 309 -17.67 -13.59 0.50
N VAL A 310 -16.56 -13.06 1.02
CA VAL A 310 -16.19 -11.65 0.87
C VAL A 310 -15.06 -11.47 -0.12
N ARG A 311 -15.33 -10.73 -1.19
CA ARG A 311 -14.33 -10.34 -2.17
C ARG A 311 -13.62 -9.09 -1.70
N ALA A 312 -12.37 -9.22 -1.26
CA ALA A 312 -11.48 -8.07 -1.08
C ALA A 312 -10.87 -7.65 -2.43
N SER A 313 -11.07 -6.39 -2.83
CA SER A 313 -10.63 -5.88 -4.14
C SER A 313 -10.31 -4.39 -4.06
N THR A 314 -9.47 -3.91 -4.98
CA THR A 314 -9.45 -2.47 -5.32
C THR A 314 -10.49 -2.18 -6.38
N ALA A 315 -10.88 -0.91 -6.50
CA ALA A 315 -11.76 -0.47 -7.56
C ALA A 315 -11.16 -0.66 -8.95
N HIS A 316 -9.86 -0.38 -9.12
CA HIS A 316 -9.15 -0.68 -10.38
C HIS A 316 -9.26 -2.17 -10.76
N SER A 317 -9.17 -3.09 -9.79
CA SER A 317 -9.32 -4.52 -10.07
C SER A 317 -10.75 -4.91 -10.47
N LEU A 318 -11.76 -4.20 -9.95
CA LEU A 318 -13.16 -4.36 -10.36
C LEU A 318 -13.38 -3.81 -11.77
N ALA A 319 -12.90 -2.60 -12.04
CA ALA A 319 -12.95 -1.95 -13.35
C ALA A 319 -12.30 -2.82 -14.43
N PHE A 320 -11.08 -3.29 -14.19
CA PHE A 320 -10.37 -4.17 -15.12
C PHE A 320 -11.16 -5.46 -15.40
N SER A 321 -11.68 -6.10 -14.36
CA SER A 321 -12.46 -7.34 -14.50
C SER A 321 -13.78 -7.14 -15.25
N SER A 322 -14.38 -5.95 -15.18
CA SER A 322 -15.63 -5.62 -15.87
C SER A 322 -15.39 -5.27 -17.34
N LEU A 323 -14.30 -4.56 -17.64
CA LEU A 323 -14.02 -4.06 -18.98
C LEU A 323 -13.34 -5.08 -19.90
N LYS A 324 -12.72 -6.14 -19.35
CA LYS A 324 -11.94 -7.13 -20.12
C LYS A 324 -12.73 -7.90 -21.18
N ASP A 325 -14.04 -8.05 -20.99
CA ASP A 325 -14.94 -8.78 -21.89
C ASP A 325 -15.84 -7.83 -22.69
N GLY A 326 -15.56 -6.51 -22.65
CA GLY A 326 -16.38 -5.46 -23.26
C GLY A 326 -15.70 -4.70 -24.41
N PRO A 327 -16.31 -3.61 -24.90
CA PRO A 327 -15.80 -2.82 -26.04
C PRO A 327 -14.45 -2.14 -25.78
N HIS A 328 -14.01 -2.06 -24.51
CA HIS A 328 -12.74 -1.48 -24.11
C HIS A 328 -11.64 -2.54 -23.88
N ALA A 329 -11.88 -3.82 -24.18
CA ALA A 329 -10.92 -4.90 -23.97
C ALA A 329 -9.57 -4.65 -24.65
N ASP A 330 -9.57 -4.15 -25.88
CA ASP A 330 -8.35 -3.85 -26.65
C ASP A 330 -7.50 -2.76 -25.98
N LEU A 331 -8.13 -1.81 -25.27
CA LEU A 331 -7.41 -0.76 -24.53
C LEU A 331 -6.66 -1.34 -23.33
N LEU A 332 -7.19 -2.38 -22.68
CA LEU A 332 -6.51 -3.02 -21.55
C LEU A 332 -5.20 -3.71 -21.99
N GLY A 333 -5.12 -4.15 -23.25
CA GLY A 333 -3.88 -4.66 -23.84
C GLY A 333 -2.74 -3.63 -23.83
N LYS A 334 -3.06 -2.33 -23.85
CA LYS A 334 -2.07 -1.24 -23.83
C LYS A 334 -1.39 -1.05 -22.47
N LEU A 335 -1.91 -1.63 -21.38
CA LEU A 335 -1.31 -1.47 -20.04
C LEU A 335 0.12 -2.02 -19.95
N ASN A 336 0.44 -3.02 -20.78
CA ASN A 336 1.77 -3.63 -20.85
C ASN A 336 2.63 -3.07 -22.00
N ALA A 337 2.14 -2.05 -22.72
CA ALA A 337 2.91 -1.44 -23.79
C ALA A 337 4.16 -0.73 -23.23
N PRO A 338 5.28 -0.72 -23.98
CA PRO A 338 6.46 0.03 -23.58
C PRO A 338 6.12 1.51 -23.43
N ARG A 339 6.81 2.19 -22.49
CA ARG A 339 6.64 3.64 -22.34
C ARG A 339 7.07 4.34 -23.63
N PRO A 340 6.24 5.24 -24.19
CA PRO A 340 6.62 6.01 -25.36
C PRO A 340 7.82 6.90 -25.03
N ARG A 341 8.65 7.18 -26.03
CA ARG A 341 9.68 8.21 -25.88
C ARG A 341 8.98 9.56 -25.83
N TRP A 342 9.49 10.46 -24.99
CA TRP A 342 8.92 11.80 -24.86
C TRP A 342 8.81 12.55 -26.19
N ARG A 343 9.76 12.34 -27.11
CA ARG A 343 9.70 12.93 -28.45
C ARG A 343 8.47 12.46 -29.22
N ASP A 344 8.18 11.16 -29.21
CA ASP A 344 7.00 10.60 -29.89
C ASP A 344 5.71 11.17 -29.28
N THR A 345 5.66 11.32 -27.94
CA THR A 345 4.53 11.95 -27.25
C THR A 345 4.38 13.43 -27.62
N ILE A 346 5.45 14.22 -27.58
CA ILE A 346 5.46 15.65 -27.92
C ILE A 346 4.97 15.86 -29.36
N ASP A 347 5.51 15.09 -30.31
CA ASP A 347 5.13 15.14 -31.72
C ASP A 347 3.66 14.73 -31.91
N ALA A 348 3.23 13.66 -31.23
CA ALA A 348 1.85 13.18 -31.31
C ALA A 348 0.83 14.13 -30.68
N LEU A 349 1.22 14.92 -29.68
CA LEU A 349 0.40 15.99 -29.10
C LEU A 349 0.47 17.29 -29.93
N ALA A 350 1.52 17.46 -30.73
CA ALA A 350 1.93 18.73 -31.34
C ALA A 350 2.12 19.84 -30.29
N ALA A 351 2.81 19.50 -29.20
CA ALA A 351 3.16 20.48 -28.17
C ALA A 351 4.23 21.43 -28.70
N THR A 352 4.00 22.74 -28.55
CA THR A 352 4.94 23.81 -28.91
C THR A 352 5.44 24.53 -27.66
N LYS A 353 6.53 25.29 -27.78
CA LYS A 353 7.00 26.16 -26.69
C LYS A 353 5.95 27.25 -26.41
N LEU A 354 5.73 27.54 -25.13
CA LEU A 354 4.90 28.64 -24.69
C LEU A 354 5.76 29.75 -24.09
N TRP A 355 5.63 30.95 -24.63
CA TRP A 355 6.25 32.16 -24.11
C TRP A 355 5.25 32.85 -23.18
N LEU A 356 5.65 33.05 -21.92
CA LEU A 356 4.79 33.66 -20.92
C LEU A 356 5.11 35.17 -20.79
N PRO A 357 4.11 36.00 -20.51
CA PRO A 357 4.31 37.40 -20.13
C PRO A 357 5.25 37.52 -18.93
N ALA A 358 6.11 38.53 -18.95
CA ALA A 358 7.04 38.81 -17.85
C ALA A 358 6.33 39.60 -16.75
N ASP A 359 5.58 38.92 -15.88
CA ASP A 359 4.86 39.59 -14.79
C ASP A 359 5.81 39.93 -13.62
N TYR A 360 6.82 39.09 -13.35
CA TYR A 360 7.92 39.35 -12.41
C TYR A 360 9.20 38.62 -12.85
N GLY A 361 10.19 39.37 -13.35
CA GLY A 361 11.51 38.83 -13.75
C GLY A 361 11.51 38.07 -15.08
N GLY A 362 12.07 38.70 -16.12
CA GLY A 362 12.47 38.08 -17.40
C GLY A 362 11.39 37.38 -18.24
N PRO A 363 11.68 37.09 -19.53
CA PRO A 363 10.81 36.24 -20.34
C PRO A 363 10.87 34.79 -19.84
N ARG A 364 9.75 34.24 -19.36
CA ARG A 364 9.63 32.83 -18.96
C ARG A 364 9.17 31.98 -20.13
N VAL A 365 9.76 30.80 -20.31
CA VAL A 365 9.46 29.89 -21.43
C VAL A 365 9.17 28.50 -20.93
N LEU A 366 7.99 27.98 -21.22
CA LEU A 366 7.69 26.56 -21.03
C LEU A 366 8.08 25.80 -22.30
N SER A 367 8.95 24.80 -22.14
CA SER A 367 9.37 23.96 -23.26
C SER A 367 8.24 23.05 -23.78
N GLU A 368 8.41 22.51 -24.98
CA GLU A 368 7.48 21.52 -25.59
C GLU A 368 7.28 20.31 -24.68
N TYR A 369 8.35 19.89 -24.00
CA TYR A 369 8.32 18.82 -23.01
C TYR A 369 7.43 19.18 -21.81
N VAL A 370 7.57 20.39 -21.27
CA VAL A 370 6.77 20.86 -20.13
C VAL A 370 5.30 20.98 -20.54
N MET A 371 5.00 21.53 -21.71
CA MET A 371 3.64 21.62 -22.25
C MET A 371 3.00 20.24 -22.43
N ALA A 372 3.74 19.26 -22.97
CA ALA A 372 3.27 17.88 -23.07
C ALA A 372 3.04 17.25 -21.68
N ARG A 373 3.92 17.52 -20.71
CA ARG A 373 3.78 17.03 -19.33
C ARG A 373 2.56 17.62 -18.63
N LEU A 374 2.34 18.92 -18.75
CA LEU A 374 1.15 19.59 -18.22
C LEU A 374 -0.11 18.97 -18.80
N ALA A 375 -0.15 18.75 -20.12
CA ALA A 375 -1.28 18.08 -20.78
C ALA A 375 -1.57 16.67 -20.23
N LEU A 376 -0.53 15.87 -19.97
CA LEU A 376 -0.68 14.55 -19.36
C LEU A 376 -1.12 14.62 -17.89
N ARG A 377 -0.61 15.58 -17.11
CA ARG A 377 -1.08 15.82 -15.73
C ARG A 377 -2.54 16.29 -15.69
N THR A 378 -2.95 17.10 -16.66
CA THR A 378 -4.35 17.53 -16.83
C THR A 378 -5.25 16.33 -17.12
N LEU A 379 -4.79 15.41 -17.98
CA LEU A 379 -5.49 14.16 -18.22
C LEU A 379 -5.58 13.30 -16.95
N GLU A 380 -4.48 13.16 -16.19
CA GLU A 380 -4.46 12.43 -14.91
C GLU A 380 -5.45 13.03 -13.90
N GLN A 381 -5.56 14.36 -13.80
CA GLN A 381 -6.53 15.03 -12.94
C GLN A 381 -7.97 14.78 -13.39
N PHE A 382 -8.24 14.89 -14.69
CA PHE A 382 -9.56 14.57 -15.26
C PHE A 382 -9.99 13.13 -14.96
N CYS A 383 -9.08 12.15 -15.04
CA CYS A 383 -9.41 10.76 -14.74
C CYS A 383 -9.68 10.50 -13.24
N ARG A 384 -9.65 11.52 -12.37
CA ARG A 384 -10.02 11.44 -10.96
C ARG A 384 -11.32 12.20 -10.64
N THR A 385 -11.93 12.85 -11.63
CA THR A 385 -13.20 13.55 -11.50
C THR A 385 -14.34 12.79 -12.15
N THR A 386 -15.56 13.17 -11.77
CA THR A 386 -16.80 12.67 -12.35
C THR A 386 -17.22 13.49 -13.58
N ASP A 387 -16.36 14.40 -14.05
CA ASP A 387 -16.66 15.28 -15.16
C ASP A 387 -16.77 14.51 -16.48
N GLU A 388 -17.66 14.96 -17.36
CA GLU A 388 -17.83 14.36 -18.69
C GLU A 388 -16.69 14.71 -19.67
N GLY A 389 -15.90 15.76 -19.36
CA GLY A 389 -14.81 16.20 -20.21
C GLY A 389 -13.75 17.06 -19.53
N ILE A 390 -12.62 17.23 -20.22
CA ILE A 390 -11.47 18.00 -19.72
C ILE A 390 -11.78 19.50 -19.78
N GLY A 391 -12.02 20.09 -18.61
CA GLY A 391 -12.16 21.54 -18.37
C GLY A 391 -10.93 22.23 -17.74
N PRO A 392 -10.93 23.59 -17.68
CA PRO A 392 -9.82 24.43 -17.17
C PRO A 392 -9.33 24.09 -15.77
N HIS A 393 -10.22 23.69 -14.87
CA HIS A 393 -9.91 23.35 -13.48
C HIS A 393 -9.09 22.06 -13.32
N HIS A 394 -8.97 21.25 -14.38
CA HIS A 394 -8.05 20.11 -14.42
C HIS A 394 -6.62 20.51 -14.79
N VAL A 395 -6.37 21.76 -15.21
CA VAL A 395 -5.00 22.19 -15.51
C VAL A 395 -4.29 22.44 -14.18
N PRO A 396 -3.20 21.71 -13.89
CA PRO A 396 -2.49 21.89 -12.63
C PRO A 396 -1.89 23.29 -12.55
N GLU A 397 -1.73 23.77 -11.33
CA GLU A 397 -0.89 24.93 -11.09
C GLU A 397 0.56 24.65 -11.50
N GLN A 398 1.22 25.69 -11.98
CA GLN A 398 2.61 25.66 -12.39
C GLN A 398 3.32 26.75 -11.60
N THR A 399 4.29 26.33 -10.79
CA THR A 399 5.12 27.26 -10.01
C THR A 399 5.75 28.29 -10.92
N GLY A 400 5.62 29.56 -10.57
CA GLY A 400 6.08 30.68 -11.37
C GLY A 400 5.17 31.08 -12.53
N VAL A 401 3.94 30.59 -12.60
CA VAL A 401 2.96 30.94 -13.64
C VAL A 401 1.61 31.29 -13.01
N GLU A 402 1.36 32.59 -12.86
CA GLU A 402 0.22 33.15 -12.12
C GLU A 402 -0.53 34.18 -13.00
N GLY A 403 -1.72 34.60 -12.57
CA GLY A 403 -2.48 35.67 -13.23
C GLY A 403 -2.72 35.44 -14.75
N PRO A 404 -2.54 36.46 -15.61
CA PRO A 404 -2.73 36.35 -17.06
C PRO A 404 -1.86 35.26 -17.72
N ALA A 405 -0.64 35.03 -17.21
CA ALA A 405 0.23 33.97 -17.71
C ALA A 405 -0.39 32.58 -17.49
N ARG A 406 -1.13 32.39 -16.37
CA ARG A 406 -1.87 31.15 -16.10
C ARG A 406 -3.02 30.95 -17.07
N GLU A 407 -3.80 31.99 -17.37
CA GLU A 407 -4.91 31.90 -18.34
C GLU A 407 -4.40 31.47 -19.72
N LEU A 408 -3.32 32.09 -20.19
CA LEU A 408 -2.66 31.72 -21.44
C LEU A 408 -2.17 30.26 -21.42
N MET A 409 -1.53 29.84 -20.32
CA MET A 409 -1.08 28.45 -20.16
C MET A 409 -2.25 27.46 -20.24
N VAL A 410 -3.35 27.74 -19.54
CA VAL A 410 -4.55 26.90 -19.54
C VAL A 410 -5.12 26.74 -20.95
N ASP A 411 -5.26 27.85 -21.68
CA ASP A 411 -5.78 27.85 -23.06
C ASP A 411 -4.94 27.01 -24.01
N GLN A 412 -3.62 26.98 -23.82
CA GLN A 412 -2.71 26.18 -24.63
C GLN A 412 -2.63 24.71 -24.20
N VAL A 413 -2.77 24.41 -22.90
CA VAL A 413 -2.70 23.04 -22.37
C VAL A 413 -3.98 22.24 -22.66
N LEU A 414 -5.16 22.87 -22.59
CA LEU A 414 -6.44 22.16 -22.74
C LEU A 414 -6.60 21.39 -24.07
N PRO A 415 -6.30 21.96 -25.25
CA PRO A 415 -6.36 21.22 -26.51
C PRO A 415 -5.40 20.03 -26.54
N LEU A 416 -4.21 20.17 -25.93
CA LEU A 416 -3.21 19.10 -25.85
C LEU A 416 -3.71 17.97 -24.96
N ALA A 417 -4.30 18.27 -23.79
CA ALA A 417 -4.85 17.26 -22.88
C ALA A 417 -6.02 16.49 -23.52
N ARG A 418 -6.93 17.18 -24.22
CA ARG A 418 -8.03 16.56 -24.98
C ARG A 418 -7.52 15.67 -26.12
N ARG A 419 -6.43 16.07 -26.77
CA ARG A 419 -5.76 15.23 -27.78
C ARG A 419 -5.09 14.02 -27.12
N ALA A 420 -4.45 14.19 -25.97
CA ALA A 420 -3.86 13.11 -25.20
C ALA A 420 -4.91 12.05 -24.83
N TRP A 421 -6.10 12.48 -24.38
CA TRP A 421 -7.21 11.57 -24.08
C TRP A 421 -7.63 10.73 -25.29
N ARG A 422 -7.83 11.37 -26.44
CA ARG A 422 -8.17 10.67 -27.70
C ARG A 422 -7.10 9.66 -28.12
N LEU A 423 -5.82 9.98 -27.94
CA LEU A 423 -4.71 9.07 -28.22
C LEU A 423 -4.65 7.90 -27.23
N ALA A 424 -4.87 8.17 -25.94
CA ALA A 424 -4.93 7.14 -24.91
C ALA A 424 -6.05 6.13 -25.20
N LEU A 425 -7.21 6.60 -25.67
CA LEU A 425 -8.37 5.79 -26.04
C LEU A 425 -8.32 5.14 -27.44
N ASN A 426 -7.24 5.32 -28.20
CA ASN A 426 -7.08 4.66 -29.49
C ASN A 426 -6.30 3.33 -29.31
N PRO A 427 -6.87 2.16 -29.65
CA PRO A 427 -6.22 0.86 -29.44
C PRO A 427 -4.97 0.63 -30.31
N HIS A 428 -4.80 1.41 -31.38
CA HIS A 428 -3.70 1.27 -32.34
C HIS A 428 -2.62 2.35 -32.21
N ARG A 429 -2.70 3.21 -31.18
CA ARG A 429 -1.78 4.32 -30.93
C ARG A 429 -1.15 4.18 -29.56
N PHE A 430 0.15 4.44 -29.46
CA PHE A 430 0.96 4.15 -28.26
C PHE A 430 1.79 5.35 -27.78
N GLU A 431 1.62 6.51 -28.41
CA GLU A 431 2.37 7.74 -28.11
C GLU A 431 1.96 8.38 -26.78
N VAL A 432 0.77 8.04 -26.27
CA VAL A 432 0.33 8.36 -24.92
C VAL A 432 0.15 7.05 -24.16
N GLN A 433 0.87 6.92 -23.03
CA GLN A 433 0.82 5.72 -22.21
C GLN A 433 -0.59 5.52 -21.65
N PHE A 434 -1.16 4.34 -21.85
CA PHE A 434 -2.43 3.98 -21.22
C PHE A 434 -2.17 3.56 -19.76
N GLN A 435 -2.89 4.16 -18.81
CA GLN A 435 -2.68 3.98 -17.38
C GLN A 435 -3.92 3.41 -16.67
N HIS A 436 -3.77 3.11 -15.38
CA HIS A 436 -4.82 2.48 -14.59
C HIS A 436 -6.03 3.42 -14.36
N ASP A 437 -5.76 4.71 -14.17
CA ASP A 437 -6.81 5.71 -13.95
C ASP A 437 -7.68 5.91 -15.21
N HIS A 438 -7.14 5.68 -16.41
CA HIS A 438 -7.90 5.78 -17.66
C HIS A 438 -9.04 4.77 -17.74
N TYR A 439 -8.77 3.49 -17.48
CA TYR A 439 -9.83 2.48 -17.53
C TYR A 439 -10.75 2.55 -16.31
N LEU A 440 -10.27 3.06 -15.17
CA LEU A 440 -11.14 3.32 -14.03
C LEU A 440 -12.16 4.40 -14.37
N LYS A 441 -11.73 5.50 -14.99
CA LYS A 441 -12.61 6.56 -15.52
C LYS A 441 -13.62 6.00 -16.53
N LEU A 442 -13.16 5.23 -17.52
CA LEU A 442 -14.07 4.58 -18.48
C LEU A 442 -15.11 3.69 -17.81
N TRP A 443 -14.71 2.90 -16.80
CA TRP A 443 -15.64 2.03 -16.08
C TRP A 443 -16.64 2.85 -15.25
N ALA A 444 -16.19 3.90 -14.57
CA ALA A 444 -17.06 4.79 -13.82
C ALA A 444 -18.14 5.42 -14.71
N ASP A 445 -17.75 5.91 -15.88
CA ASP A 445 -18.66 6.53 -16.86
C ASP A 445 -19.71 5.53 -17.42
N THR A 446 -19.54 4.22 -17.22
CA THR A 446 -20.57 3.22 -17.57
C THR A 446 -21.72 3.11 -16.56
N GLY A 447 -21.61 3.75 -15.39
CA GLY A 447 -22.56 3.59 -14.28
C GLY A 447 -22.61 2.14 -13.75
N PRO A 448 -21.50 1.61 -13.22
CA PRO A 448 -21.40 0.18 -12.94
C PRO A 448 -22.26 -0.28 -11.75
N LYS A 449 -22.93 -1.43 -11.91
CA LYS A 449 -23.60 -2.15 -10.82
C LYS A 449 -22.70 -3.30 -10.35
N VAL A 450 -22.29 -3.30 -9.07
CA VAL A 450 -21.47 -4.36 -8.46
C VAL A 450 -22.28 -5.17 -7.44
N GLY A 451 -21.96 -6.45 -7.28
CA GLY A 451 -22.68 -7.34 -6.35
C GLY A 451 -24.09 -7.70 -6.83
N ARG A 452 -24.80 -8.51 -6.03
CA ARG A 452 -26.19 -8.92 -6.26
C ARG A 452 -27.12 -8.10 -5.36
N GLU A 453 -28.42 -8.19 -5.61
CA GLU A 453 -29.41 -7.63 -4.69
C GLU A 453 -29.21 -8.20 -3.27
N ASP A 454 -29.37 -7.35 -2.26
CA ASP A 454 -29.20 -7.65 -0.84
C ASP A 454 -27.78 -8.04 -0.37
N ASP A 455 -26.78 -8.08 -1.26
CA ASP A 455 -25.37 -8.19 -0.87
C ASP A 455 -24.92 -6.94 -0.07
N TYR A 456 -23.69 -6.93 0.43
CA TYR A 456 -23.14 -5.78 1.15
C TYR A 456 -21.78 -5.33 0.60
N ILE A 457 -21.50 -4.04 0.76
CA ILE A 457 -20.22 -3.43 0.45
C ILE A 457 -19.67 -2.74 1.70
N VAL A 458 -18.40 -3.02 1.99
CA VAL A 458 -17.67 -2.37 3.08
C VAL A 458 -16.53 -1.55 2.50
N VAL A 459 -16.48 -0.28 2.88
CA VAL A 459 -15.37 0.62 2.55
C VAL A 459 -14.64 0.96 3.84
N ASP A 460 -13.33 0.70 3.83
CA ASP A 460 -12.42 1.09 4.90
C ASP A 460 -11.68 2.37 4.51
N GLU A 461 -11.34 3.19 5.50
CA GLU A 461 -10.80 4.55 5.31
C GLU A 461 -11.68 5.40 4.36
N ALA A 462 -12.99 5.37 4.58
CA ALA A 462 -13.99 6.03 3.73
C ALA A 462 -13.76 7.55 3.58
N GLN A 463 -13.10 8.19 4.55
CA GLN A 463 -12.74 9.60 4.48
C GLN A 463 -11.70 9.94 3.39
N ASP A 464 -10.97 8.93 2.88
CA ASP A 464 -9.94 9.12 1.85
C ASP A 464 -10.42 8.73 0.44
N LEU A 465 -11.72 8.47 0.25
CA LEU A 465 -12.24 8.12 -1.07
C LEU A 465 -12.05 9.27 -2.07
N ASN A 466 -11.59 8.91 -3.27
CA ASN A 466 -11.60 9.84 -4.40
C ASN A 466 -13.03 9.99 -4.97
N PRO A 467 -13.33 11.06 -5.72
CA PRO A 467 -14.67 11.35 -6.23
C PRO A 467 -15.31 10.21 -7.04
N ILE A 468 -14.52 9.52 -7.87
CA ILE A 468 -15.00 8.39 -8.67
C ILE A 468 -15.41 7.21 -7.78
N LEU A 469 -14.58 6.83 -6.81
CA LEU A 469 -14.89 5.72 -5.91
C LEU A 469 -16.09 6.03 -5.02
N ARG A 470 -16.17 7.27 -4.54
CA ARG A 470 -17.32 7.78 -3.81
C ARG A 470 -18.60 7.61 -4.62
N GLU A 471 -18.64 8.07 -5.86
CA GLU A 471 -19.81 7.93 -6.73
C GLU A 471 -20.18 6.46 -7.00
N ILE A 472 -19.17 5.63 -7.28
CA ILE A 472 -19.38 4.19 -7.50
C ILE A 472 -19.99 3.55 -6.24
N VAL A 473 -19.51 3.85 -5.04
CA VAL A 473 -20.06 3.26 -3.79
C VAL A 473 -21.47 3.77 -3.52
N LEU A 474 -21.71 5.08 -3.67
CA LEU A 474 -23.01 5.69 -3.36
C LEU A 474 -24.11 5.23 -4.32
N SER A 475 -23.77 4.96 -5.59
CA SER A 475 -24.72 4.45 -6.59
C SER A 475 -25.14 3.00 -6.36
N GLN A 476 -24.50 2.24 -5.47
CA GLN A 476 -24.88 0.85 -5.16
C GLN A 476 -26.03 0.77 -4.15
N THR A 477 -27.18 1.34 -4.50
CA THR A 477 -28.36 1.42 -3.61
C THR A 477 -29.00 0.06 -3.34
N HIS A 478 -28.75 -0.94 -4.18
CA HIS A 478 -29.17 -2.34 -4.00
C HIS A 478 -28.31 -3.13 -3.00
N LEU A 479 -27.23 -2.53 -2.48
CA LEU A 479 -26.38 -3.13 -1.47
C LEU A 479 -26.60 -2.48 -0.10
N GLN A 480 -26.38 -3.25 0.96
CA GLN A 480 -26.10 -2.65 2.27
C GLN A 480 -24.69 -2.05 2.25
N ARG A 481 -24.58 -0.73 2.45
CA ARG A 481 -23.30 -0.01 2.45
C ARG A 481 -22.84 0.23 3.89
N VAL A 482 -21.58 -0.10 4.15
CA VAL A 482 -20.92 0.08 5.43
C VAL A 482 -19.67 0.94 5.20
N MET A 483 -19.71 2.18 5.65
CA MET A 483 -18.58 3.11 5.59
C MET A 483 -17.86 3.10 6.92
N VAL A 484 -16.55 2.88 6.93
CA VAL A 484 -15.72 2.86 8.14
C VAL A 484 -14.57 3.84 7.96
N GLY A 485 -14.33 4.70 8.95
CA GLY A 485 -13.33 5.75 8.80
C GLY A 485 -13.15 6.66 10.00
N ASP A 486 -12.25 7.63 9.87
CA ASP A 486 -11.99 8.70 10.84
C ASP A 486 -11.93 10.04 10.10
N SER A 487 -13.00 10.83 10.12
CA SER A 487 -13.04 12.15 9.47
C SER A 487 -11.92 13.09 9.95
N ALA A 488 -11.48 12.97 11.21
CA ALA A 488 -10.37 13.75 11.73
C ALA A 488 -9.00 13.31 11.18
N GLN A 489 -8.94 12.20 10.43
CA GLN A 489 -7.74 11.77 9.69
C GLN A 489 -7.83 12.02 8.18
N ALA A 490 -8.79 12.83 7.69
CA ALA A 490 -8.97 13.14 6.27
C ALA A 490 -7.89 14.12 5.73
N ILE A 491 -6.62 13.70 5.75
CA ILE A 491 -5.46 14.56 5.41
C ILE A 491 -5.01 14.48 3.93
N TYR A 492 -5.76 13.79 3.06
CA TYR A 492 -5.42 13.66 1.64
C TYR A 492 -6.23 14.60 0.73
N GLY A 493 -6.81 15.67 1.29
CA GLY A 493 -7.60 16.66 0.53
C GLY A 493 -6.88 17.25 -0.68
N PHE A 494 -5.56 17.45 -0.59
CA PHE A 494 -4.71 17.93 -1.71
C PHE A 494 -4.67 16.98 -2.92
N THR A 495 -5.06 15.71 -2.76
CA THR A 495 -5.17 14.74 -3.86
C THR A 495 -6.55 14.75 -4.53
N GLY A 496 -7.46 15.60 -4.06
CA GLY A 496 -8.86 15.66 -4.48
C GLY A 496 -9.78 14.70 -3.72
N ALA A 497 -9.28 14.01 -2.69
CA ALA A 497 -10.11 13.21 -1.79
C ALA A 497 -11.05 14.15 -1.00
N LYS A 498 -12.32 13.76 -0.91
CA LYS A 498 -13.32 14.43 -0.07
C LYS A 498 -13.77 13.44 0.98
N ASP A 499 -13.95 13.90 2.21
CA ASP A 499 -14.46 13.03 3.27
C ASP A 499 -15.82 12.48 2.87
N ALA A 500 -15.88 11.16 2.66
CA ALA A 500 -17.06 10.46 2.22
C ALA A 500 -17.67 9.54 3.29
N LEU A 501 -17.20 9.63 4.54
CA LEU A 501 -17.62 8.76 5.63
C LEU A 501 -19.13 8.85 5.92
N HIS A 502 -19.69 10.06 5.81
CA HIS A 502 -21.09 10.37 6.14
C HIS A 502 -22.00 10.54 4.90
N ASP A 503 -21.52 10.17 3.71
CA ASP A 503 -22.26 10.42 2.47
C ASP A 503 -23.38 9.41 2.17
N VAL A 504 -23.42 8.27 2.87
CA VAL A 504 -24.46 7.27 2.66
C VAL A 504 -25.78 7.76 3.28
N PRO A 505 -26.85 7.93 2.49
CA PRO A 505 -28.13 8.39 3.02
C PRO A 505 -28.72 7.38 4.01
N ASP A 506 -29.40 7.91 5.04
CA ASP A 506 -30.10 7.14 6.08
C ASP A 506 -29.20 6.14 6.85
N ALA A 507 -27.88 6.35 6.83
CA ALA A 507 -26.94 5.53 7.55
C ALA A 507 -27.05 5.75 9.07
N VAL A 508 -27.15 4.65 9.82
CA VAL A 508 -27.04 4.67 11.28
C VAL A 508 -25.58 4.86 11.65
N GLU A 509 -25.30 5.91 12.41
CA GLU A 509 -23.96 6.19 12.91
C GLU A 509 -23.64 5.35 14.15
N ARG A 510 -22.45 4.76 14.15
CA ARG A 510 -21.89 4.00 15.26
C ARG A 510 -20.45 4.43 15.51
N ALA A 511 -20.07 4.49 16.79
CA ALA A 511 -18.77 4.98 17.21
C ALA A 511 -17.82 3.85 17.59
N LEU A 512 -16.53 3.99 17.29
CA LEU A 512 -15.43 3.22 17.88
C LEU A 512 -14.45 4.20 18.51
N THR A 513 -14.51 4.38 19.83
CA THR A 513 -13.81 5.47 20.53
C THR A 513 -12.56 5.02 21.27
N GLN A 514 -12.50 3.76 21.72
CA GLN A 514 -11.35 3.26 22.49
C GLN A 514 -10.18 2.92 21.57
N SER A 515 -9.06 3.61 21.72
CA SER A 515 -7.78 3.29 21.09
C SER A 515 -7.17 2.05 21.72
N TRP A 516 -6.70 1.11 20.90
CA TRP A 516 -5.87 -0.01 21.33
C TRP A 516 -4.37 0.28 21.18
N ARG A 517 -4.02 1.47 20.66
CA ARG A 517 -2.65 1.86 20.33
C ARG A 517 -1.91 2.45 21.54
N PHE A 518 -2.54 3.32 22.30
CA PHE A 518 -1.94 4.11 23.38
C PHE A 518 -2.88 4.25 24.58
N GLY A 519 -2.35 4.70 25.73
CA GLY A 519 -3.11 5.02 26.94
C GLY A 519 -3.68 6.44 26.96
N ASP A 520 -4.28 6.82 28.09
CA ASP A 520 -5.06 8.06 28.23
C ASP A 520 -4.27 9.33 27.99
N THR A 521 -3.00 9.39 28.38
CA THR A 521 -2.17 10.60 28.21
C THR A 521 -2.05 11.06 26.74
N ILE A 522 -1.84 10.13 25.81
CA ILE A 522 -1.80 10.46 24.37
C ILE A 522 -3.23 10.75 23.86
N ALA A 523 -4.24 10.06 24.39
CA ALA A 523 -5.63 10.29 24.02
C ALA A 523 -6.08 11.71 24.39
N GLU A 524 -5.71 12.21 25.57
CA GLU A 524 -5.99 13.57 26.03
C GLU A 524 -5.29 14.61 25.15
N ALA A 525 -4.01 14.41 24.82
CA ALA A 525 -3.29 15.29 23.89
C ALA A 525 -3.97 15.36 22.51
N ALA A 526 -4.40 14.21 21.98
CA ALA A 526 -5.13 14.14 20.71
C ALA A 526 -6.52 14.79 20.79
N ASN A 527 -7.20 14.66 21.92
CA ASN A 527 -8.55 15.21 22.13
C ASN A 527 -8.59 16.74 22.14
N LEU A 528 -7.50 17.43 22.49
CA LEU A 528 -7.39 18.89 22.35
C LEU A 528 -7.66 19.33 20.90
N TYR A 529 -7.11 18.60 19.93
CA TYR A 529 -7.29 18.90 18.51
C TYR A 529 -8.69 18.52 18.01
N LEU A 530 -9.25 17.40 18.50
CA LEU A 530 -10.64 17.05 18.19
C LEU A 530 -11.64 18.07 18.73
N GLU A 531 -11.35 18.67 19.87
CA GLU A 531 -12.16 19.77 20.44
C GLU A 531 -12.07 21.03 19.59
N GLN A 532 -10.87 21.43 19.17
CA GLN A 532 -10.68 22.58 18.27
C GLN A 532 -11.33 22.38 16.89
N LEU A 533 -11.36 21.13 16.40
CA LEU A 533 -12.05 20.75 15.17
C LEU A 533 -13.58 20.72 15.30
N GLY A 534 -14.14 20.94 16.50
CA GLY A 534 -15.58 20.86 16.75
C GLY A 534 -16.16 19.44 16.63
N VAL A 535 -15.32 18.40 16.61
CA VAL A 535 -15.76 17.01 16.60
C VAL A 535 -16.39 16.72 17.96
N ALA A 536 -17.53 16.03 18.03
CA ALA A 536 -18.14 15.67 19.33
C ALA A 536 -17.51 14.41 19.93
N MET A 537 -17.10 13.47 19.07
CA MET A 537 -16.46 12.22 19.47
C MET A 537 -15.05 12.47 20.04
N ARG A 538 -14.68 11.73 21.10
CA ARG A 538 -13.35 11.79 21.74
C ARG A 538 -12.71 10.42 21.72
N VAL A 539 -11.40 10.38 21.50
CA VAL A 539 -10.63 9.14 21.61
C VAL A 539 -10.43 8.82 23.10
N ARG A 540 -10.65 7.56 23.46
CA ARG A 540 -10.38 7.03 24.81
C ARG A 540 -9.09 6.21 24.75
N GLY A 541 -8.19 6.37 25.73
CA GLY A 541 -7.00 5.55 25.81
C GLY A 541 -7.35 4.11 26.18
N ASN A 542 -6.42 3.19 25.94
CA ASN A 542 -6.53 1.84 26.49
C ASN A 542 -6.14 1.88 27.97
N PRO A 543 -7.01 1.51 28.92
CA PRO A 543 -6.68 1.48 30.34
C PRO A 543 -5.54 0.52 30.69
N GLY A 544 -5.28 -0.48 29.85
CA GLY A 544 -4.19 -1.44 29.99
C GLY A 544 -2.84 -0.98 29.40
N LYS A 545 -2.76 0.25 28.85
CA LYS A 545 -1.52 0.84 28.34
C LYS A 545 -1.19 2.13 29.10
N HIS A 546 0.08 2.30 29.43
CA HIS A 546 0.59 3.50 30.09
C HIS A 546 1.48 4.28 29.11
N SER A 547 0.86 5.17 28.35
CA SER A 547 1.61 6.14 27.53
C SER A 547 1.92 7.40 28.34
N ARG A 548 2.93 8.17 27.94
CA ARG A 548 3.33 9.40 28.64
C ARG A 548 3.82 10.49 27.69
N LEU A 549 3.73 11.74 28.14
CA LEU A 549 4.41 12.87 27.53
C LEU A 549 5.89 12.89 27.95
N THR A 550 6.73 13.34 27.03
CA THR A 550 8.17 13.55 27.23
C THR A 550 8.60 14.92 26.68
N ALA A 551 9.77 15.39 27.09
CA ALA A 551 10.38 16.60 26.56
C ALA A 551 11.91 16.45 26.52
N GLY A 552 12.56 17.29 25.71
CA GLY A 552 14.02 17.39 25.63
C GLY A 552 14.66 16.34 24.71
N ASP A 553 15.98 16.20 24.79
CA ASP A 553 16.78 15.39 23.85
C ASP A 553 16.79 13.89 24.19
N ARG A 554 15.60 13.32 24.41
CA ARG A 554 15.45 11.88 24.65
C ARG A 554 15.56 11.08 23.35
N PRO A 555 16.12 9.86 23.38
CA PRO A 555 16.11 9.00 22.21
C PRO A 555 14.69 8.64 21.78
N VAL A 556 14.36 8.93 20.52
CA VAL A 556 13.07 8.60 19.89
C VAL A 556 13.28 7.71 18.68
N ASP A 557 12.24 6.95 18.32
CA ASP A 557 12.25 6.09 17.15
C ASP A 557 11.90 6.86 15.88
N ALA A 558 11.02 7.87 16.03
CA ALA A 558 10.58 8.70 14.92
C ALA A 558 10.48 10.19 15.28
N VAL A 559 10.80 11.04 14.30
CA VAL A 559 10.53 12.48 14.32
C VAL A 559 9.51 12.80 13.23
N LEU A 560 8.37 13.36 13.62
CA LEU A 560 7.31 13.75 12.69
C LEU A 560 7.33 15.24 12.44
N CYS A 561 7.38 15.60 11.16
CA CYS A 561 7.55 16.98 10.70
C CYS A 561 6.32 17.46 9.93
N ARG A 562 6.15 18.78 9.84
CA ARG A 562 5.12 19.39 8.99
C ARG A 562 5.50 19.36 7.52
N THR A 563 6.76 19.67 7.21
CA THR A 563 7.27 19.80 5.85
C THR A 563 8.32 18.73 5.51
N ASN A 564 8.51 18.48 4.21
CA ASN A 564 9.56 17.57 3.75
C ASN A 564 10.97 18.12 4.07
N ALA A 565 11.16 19.43 4.01
CA ALA A 565 12.43 20.06 4.31
C ALA A 565 12.81 19.92 5.79
N ASP A 566 11.88 20.13 6.73
CA ASP A 566 12.12 19.84 8.16
C ASP A 566 12.53 18.38 8.39
N ALA A 567 11.85 17.45 7.70
CA ALA A 567 12.17 16.04 7.79
C ALA A 567 13.58 15.74 7.29
N ILE A 568 14.02 16.38 6.19
CA ILE A 568 15.38 16.26 5.68
C ILE A 568 16.39 16.92 6.63
N GLY A 569 16.06 18.07 7.22
CA GLY A 569 16.89 18.73 8.24
C GLY A 569 17.17 17.83 9.45
N GLU A 570 16.13 17.15 9.96
CA GLU A 570 16.26 16.15 11.03
C GLU A 570 17.14 14.95 10.61
N VAL A 571 17.05 14.50 9.34
CA VAL A 571 17.95 13.47 8.80
C VAL A 571 19.39 13.95 8.83
N ILE A 572 19.67 15.16 8.33
CA ILE A 572 21.02 15.75 8.28
C ILE A 572 21.58 15.87 9.69
N ALA A 573 20.81 16.41 10.64
CA ALA A 573 21.22 16.57 12.03
C ALA A 573 21.55 15.23 12.68
N ALA A 574 20.70 14.22 12.49
CA ALA A 574 20.91 12.89 13.06
C ALA A 574 22.11 12.15 12.43
N GLN A 575 22.33 12.29 11.12
CA GLN A 575 23.51 11.72 10.45
C GLN A 575 24.80 12.40 10.89
N LYS A 576 24.80 13.73 11.08
CA LYS A 576 25.93 14.46 11.69
C LYS A 576 26.23 13.96 13.12
N ALA A 577 25.20 13.54 13.86
CA ALA A 577 25.33 12.88 15.16
C ALA A 577 25.70 11.38 15.08
N GLY A 578 26.04 10.86 13.89
CA GLY A 578 26.47 9.47 13.68
C GLY A 578 25.34 8.44 13.71
N LYS A 579 24.08 8.86 13.61
CA LYS A 579 22.93 7.93 13.62
C LYS A 579 22.62 7.46 12.19
N ALA A 580 22.32 6.17 12.05
CA ALA A 580 21.73 5.64 10.82
C ALA A 580 20.28 6.10 10.70
N THR A 581 19.91 6.74 9.59
CA THR A 581 18.60 7.38 9.43
C THR A 581 17.79 6.79 8.27
N ALA A 582 16.47 6.78 8.44
CA ALA A 582 15.52 6.55 7.36
C ALA A 582 14.61 7.78 7.19
N LEU A 583 14.15 7.99 5.96
CA LEU A 583 13.20 9.04 5.62
C LEU A 583 11.88 8.42 5.14
N GLU A 584 10.78 8.71 5.83
CA GLU A 584 9.41 8.44 5.36
C GLU A 584 8.98 9.60 4.45
N GLY A 585 9.52 9.60 3.23
CA GLY A 585 9.36 10.66 2.22
C GLY A 585 9.83 10.22 0.84
N ASP A 586 9.59 11.05 -0.19
CA ASP A 586 10.04 10.72 -1.56
C ASP A 586 11.52 11.09 -1.74
N ARG A 587 12.42 10.18 -1.35
CA ARG A 587 13.88 10.29 -1.59
C ARG A 587 14.19 10.64 -3.04
N ALA A 588 13.45 10.09 -4.00
CA ALA A 588 13.69 10.36 -5.40
C ALA A 588 13.27 11.79 -5.78
N ALA A 589 12.23 12.35 -5.17
CA ALA A 589 11.87 13.77 -5.34
C ALA A 589 12.96 14.68 -4.78
N ALA A 590 13.48 14.40 -3.58
CA ALA A 590 14.56 15.20 -2.98
C ALA A 590 15.82 15.21 -3.87
N LEU A 591 16.21 14.05 -4.42
CA LEU A 591 17.34 13.95 -5.35
C LEU A 591 17.08 14.70 -6.67
N ARG A 592 15.86 14.60 -7.23
CA ARG A 592 15.48 15.38 -8.44
C ARG A 592 15.51 16.89 -8.19
N PHE A 593 15.10 17.33 -7.00
CA PHE A 593 15.22 18.72 -6.60
C PHE A 593 16.70 19.14 -6.56
N CYS A 594 17.58 18.32 -5.98
CA CYS A 594 19.01 18.60 -5.97
C CYS A 594 19.58 18.74 -7.40
N ASP A 595 19.22 17.83 -8.30
CA ASP A 595 19.64 17.91 -9.72
C ASP A 595 19.13 19.18 -10.42
N SER A 596 17.93 19.64 -10.04
CA SER A 596 17.33 20.86 -10.60
C SER A 596 17.99 22.12 -10.03
N ALA A 597 18.30 22.13 -8.73
CA ALA A 597 19.04 23.20 -8.08
C ALA A 597 20.44 23.37 -8.70
N GLU A 598 21.14 22.26 -8.95
CA GLU A 598 22.45 22.26 -9.62
C GLU A 598 22.36 22.86 -11.05
N GLN A 599 21.33 22.47 -11.82
CA GLN A 599 21.07 23.01 -13.15
C GLN A 599 20.81 24.53 -13.10
N LEU A 600 19.97 24.98 -12.17
CA LEU A 600 19.66 26.40 -11.98
C LEU A 600 20.88 27.22 -11.52
N GLN A 601 21.74 26.67 -10.66
CA GLN A 601 23.01 27.29 -10.28
C GLN A 601 23.97 27.41 -11.46
N ALA A 602 23.88 26.51 -12.43
CA ALA A 602 24.62 26.57 -13.70
C ALA A 602 23.96 27.45 -14.78
N GLY A 603 22.83 28.09 -14.50
CA GLY A 603 22.06 28.90 -15.47
C GLY A 603 21.35 28.07 -16.54
N ILE A 604 21.04 26.81 -16.24
CA ILE A 604 20.36 25.86 -17.13
C ILE A 604 18.94 25.65 -16.60
N SER A 605 17.95 25.84 -17.47
CA SER A 605 16.56 25.56 -17.11
C SER A 605 16.35 24.05 -16.85
N PRO A 606 15.76 23.67 -15.71
CA PRO A 606 15.73 22.28 -15.30
C PRO A 606 14.72 21.46 -16.09
N ARG A 607 14.98 20.15 -16.17
CA ARG A 607 14.04 19.18 -16.76
C ARG A 607 12.86 18.87 -15.84
N ASP A 608 12.97 19.16 -14.54
CA ASP A 608 11.87 18.96 -13.61
C ASP A 608 10.75 19.96 -13.94
N PRO A 609 9.55 19.48 -14.33
CA PRO A 609 8.43 20.35 -14.67
C PRO A 609 8.06 21.34 -13.56
N SER A 610 8.26 20.99 -12.29
CA SER A 610 7.93 21.86 -11.15
C SER A 610 8.76 23.14 -11.13
N LEU A 611 9.99 23.10 -11.63
CA LEU A 611 10.93 24.23 -11.62
C LEU A 611 11.31 24.72 -13.03
N ALA A 612 10.73 24.13 -14.09
CA ALA A 612 11.10 24.43 -15.47
C ALA A 612 10.76 25.84 -15.95
N ALA A 613 9.97 26.61 -15.18
CA ALA A 613 9.69 28.01 -15.46
C ALA A 613 10.87 28.95 -15.14
N PHE A 614 11.88 28.44 -14.41
CA PHE A 614 13.05 29.20 -13.96
C PHE A 614 14.28 28.88 -14.82
N SER A 615 15.15 29.89 -14.99
CA SER A 615 16.39 29.80 -15.77
C SER A 615 17.65 29.92 -14.92
N SER A 616 17.56 30.48 -13.71
CA SER A 616 18.67 30.61 -12.77
C SER A 616 18.21 30.37 -11.33
N TRP A 617 19.17 30.06 -10.44
CA TRP A 617 18.90 29.90 -9.01
C TRP A 617 18.36 31.18 -8.39
N LEU A 618 18.90 32.34 -8.81
CA LEU A 618 18.45 33.64 -8.34
C LEU A 618 16.98 33.89 -8.69
N ASP A 619 16.54 33.56 -9.91
CA ASP A 619 15.14 33.71 -10.32
C ASP A 619 14.19 32.88 -9.42
N LEU A 620 14.63 31.69 -9.00
CA LEU A 620 13.86 30.81 -8.12
C LEU A 620 13.78 31.39 -6.70
N VAL A 621 14.91 31.88 -6.17
CA VAL A 621 14.99 32.51 -4.84
C VAL A 621 14.11 33.77 -4.81
N GLU A 622 14.26 34.67 -5.79
CA GLU A 622 13.43 35.88 -5.90
C GLU A 622 11.94 35.55 -5.98
N TYR A 623 11.56 34.51 -6.74
CA TYR A 623 10.17 34.07 -6.80
C TYR A 623 9.66 33.58 -5.44
N VAL A 624 10.42 32.74 -4.76
CA VAL A 624 10.07 32.18 -3.44
C VAL A 624 9.94 33.28 -2.37
N GLU A 625 10.77 34.31 -2.42
CA GLU A 625 10.72 35.44 -1.50
C GLU A 625 9.50 36.35 -1.73
N ASN A 626 9.08 36.50 -3.00
CA ASN A 626 8.02 37.43 -3.40
C ASN A 626 6.64 36.78 -3.59
N SER A 627 6.53 35.46 -3.61
CA SER A 627 5.27 34.72 -3.81
C SER A 627 4.79 34.04 -2.51
N PRO A 628 3.79 34.62 -1.81
CA PRO A 628 3.15 33.95 -0.69
C PRO A 628 2.37 32.72 -1.18
N GLY A 629 2.72 31.53 -0.68
CA GLY A 629 2.00 30.28 -0.98
C GLY A 629 2.87 29.11 -1.45
N VAL A 630 4.15 29.33 -1.77
CA VAL A 630 5.06 28.29 -2.28
C VAL A 630 5.92 27.70 -1.16
N SER A 631 5.28 27.35 -0.04
CA SER A 631 5.96 27.00 1.21
C SER A 631 6.90 25.80 1.07
N GLU A 632 6.53 24.76 0.32
CA GLU A 632 7.36 23.56 0.20
C GLU A 632 8.67 23.82 -0.57
N ILE A 633 8.60 24.55 -1.69
CA ILE A 633 9.81 24.91 -2.45
C ILE A 633 10.64 25.89 -1.64
N LYS A 634 10.00 26.83 -0.95
CA LYS A 634 10.67 27.76 -0.04
C LYS A 634 11.53 27.03 0.98
N THR A 635 10.95 26.09 1.72
CA THR A 635 11.70 25.38 2.76
C THR A 635 12.80 24.50 2.17
N LEU A 636 12.64 23.98 0.95
CA LEU A 636 13.72 23.25 0.25
C LEU A 636 14.85 24.17 -0.23
N VAL A 637 14.54 25.39 -0.67
CA VAL A 637 15.54 26.42 -1.02
C VAL A 637 16.30 26.84 0.24
N GLU A 638 15.58 27.16 1.32
CA GLU A 638 16.17 27.50 2.63
C GLU A 638 17.08 26.38 3.14
N LEU A 639 16.65 25.11 3.01
CA LEU A 639 17.47 23.96 3.39
C LEU A 639 18.78 23.87 2.59
N VAL A 640 18.74 24.17 1.28
CA VAL A 640 19.95 24.19 0.42
C VAL A 640 20.84 25.38 0.78
N ASP A 641 20.26 26.54 1.06
CA ASP A 641 21.02 27.73 1.47
C ASP A 641 21.68 27.54 2.85
N ASP A 642 20.99 26.89 3.80
CA ASP A 642 21.46 26.65 5.17
C ASP A 642 22.51 25.54 5.28
N HIS A 643 22.40 24.48 4.47
CA HIS A 643 23.24 23.29 4.60
C HIS A 643 24.17 23.05 3.41
N GLY A 644 23.89 23.64 2.26
CA GLY A 644 24.57 23.36 1.01
C GLY A 644 23.97 22.16 0.28
N LEU A 645 23.97 22.25 -1.06
CA LEU A 645 23.40 21.24 -1.96
C LEU A 645 24.02 19.84 -1.77
N ASP A 646 25.35 19.78 -1.64
CA ASP A 646 26.07 18.51 -1.47
C ASP A 646 25.67 17.79 -0.18
N VAL A 647 25.48 18.53 0.92
CA VAL A 647 25.07 17.95 2.21
C VAL A 647 23.67 17.35 2.12
N VAL A 648 22.75 18.04 1.45
CA VAL A 648 21.38 17.53 1.23
C VAL A 648 21.41 16.27 0.37
N ARG A 649 22.20 16.28 -0.71
CA ARG A 649 22.37 15.13 -1.60
C ARG A 649 22.97 13.92 -0.86
N ASP A 650 24.08 14.12 -0.17
CA ASP A 650 24.76 13.09 0.63
C ASP A 650 23.82 12.50 1.68
N ALA A 651 23.00 13.34 2.32
CA ALA A 651 22.07 12.88 3.33
C ALA A 651 21.01 11.93 2.76
N MET A 652 20.50 12.23 1.55
CA MET A 652 19.56 11.35 0.84
C MET A 652 20.24 10.08 0.34
N GLU A 653 21.50 10.15 -0.08
CA GLU A 653 22.25 8.99 -0.56
C GLU A 653 22.54 7.97 0.53
N ASN A 654 22.85 8.45 1.74
CA ASN A 654 23.23 7.67 2.92
C ASN A 654 22.05 7.13 3.75
N LEU A 655 20.81 7.34 3.32
CA LEU A 655 19.62 6.76 3.98
C LEU A 655 19.67 5.22 3.99
N VAL A 656 19.35 4.63 5.15
CA VAL A 656 19.23 3.18 5.33
C VAL A 656 17.76 2.74 5.28
N PRO A 657 17.47 1.44 5.05
CA PRO A 657 16.12 0.91 5.22
C PRO A 657 15.61 1.12 6.65
N ARG A 658 14.30 1.34 6.81
CA ARG A 658 13.63 1.55 8.11
C ARG A 658 14.04 0.54 9.20
N SER A 659 14.20 -0.73 8.84
CA SER A 659 14.57 -1.80 9.78
C SER A 659 15.97 -1.67 10.38
N ARG A 660 16.84 -0.84 9.80
CA ARG A 660 18.21 -0.56 10.27
C ARG A 660 18.39 0.87 10.78
N ALA A 661 17.35 1.69 10.71
CA ALA A 661 17.43 3.07 11.13
C ALA A 661 17.38 3.18 12.65
N ALA A 662 18.30 3.95 13.21
CA ALA A 662 18.26 4.39 14.60
C ALA A 662 17.27 5.56 14.80
N LEU A 663 16.98 6.31 13.73
CA LEU A 663 15.98 7.37 13.73
C LEU A 663 15.24 7.39 12.39
N ILE A 664 13.92 7.47 12.43
CA ILE A 664 13.07 7.66 11.27
C ILE A 664 12.57 9.10 11.27
N SER A 665 12.83 9.85 10.22
CA SER A 665 12.25 11.19 10.04
C SER A 665 11.23 11.16 8.93
N GLY A 666 10.16 11.94 9.02
CA GLY A 666 9.18 12.03 7.93
C GLY A 666 8.07 13.01 8.21
N THR A 667 7.28 13.30 7.18
CA THR A 667 6.10 14.15 7.36
C THR A 667 4.95 13.38 8.01
N ALA A 668 4.12 14.08 8.79
CA ALA A 668 2.94 13.46 9.40
C ALA A 668 1.99 12.82 8.37
N HIS A 669 1.90 13.38 7.16
CA HIS A 669 1.16 12.79 6.04
C HIS A 669 1.67 11.39 5.68
N LYS A 670 2.98 11.22 5.56
CA LYS A 670 3.61 9.93 5.21
C LYS A 670 3.62 8.94 6.38
N ALA A 671 3.54 9.45 7.61
CA ALA A 671 3.40 8.63 8.81
C ALA A 671 1.98 8.08 9.02
N LYS A 672 0.98 8.50 8.24
CA LYS A 672 -0.38 7.94 8.33
C LYS A 672 -0.36 6.43 8.01
N GLY A 673 -0.96 5.63 8.90
CA GLY A 673 -0.90 4.16 8.86
C GLY A 673 0.34 3.54 9.50
N LEU A 674 1.32 4.34 9.93
CA LEU A 674 2.49 3.87 10.69
C LEU A 674 2.27 4.06 12.19
N GLU A 675 3.04 3.33 12.99
CA GLU A 675 3.04 3.39 14.45
C GLU A 675 4.48 3.30 14.95
N PHE A 676 4.78 4.03 16.01
CA PHE A 676 6.10 4.08 16.63
C PHE A 676 5.97 4.08 18.15
N SER A 677 6.89 3.42 18.85
CA SER A 677 6.89 3.41 20.33
C SER A 677 7.14 4.81 20.88
N ARG A 678 8.20 5.49 20.40
CA ARG A 678 8.60 6.81 20.85
C ARG A 678 8.63 7.80 19.69
N VAL A 679 7.81 8.84 19.77
CA VAL A 679 7.69 9.87 18.73
C VAL A 679 8.05 11.23 19.31
N ARG A 680 8.81 12.01 18.55
CA ARG A 680 8.95 13.46 18.75
C ARG A 680 8.28 14.20 17.59
N ILE A 681 7.50 15.22 17.90
CA ILE A 681 7.08 16.21 16.91
C ILE A 681 8.21 17.21 16.75
N ASN A 682 8.56 17.53 15.51
CA ASN A 682 9.59 18.51 15.22
C ASN A 682 9.28 19.86 15.88
N GLY A 683 10.31 20.50 16.44
CA GLY A 683 10.17 21.71 17.26
C GLY A 683 9.71 22.94 16.49
N ASN A 684 9.81 22.97 15.16
CA ASN A 684 9.39 24.11 14.34
C ASN A 684 7.90 24.05 13.98
N TRP A 685 7.21 22.95 14.32
CA TRP A 685 5.79 22.82 13.99
C TRP A 685 4.91 23.53 15.02
N GLN A 686 4.45 24.72 14.64
CA GLN A 686 3.45 25.49 15.35
C GLN A 686 2.17 25.57 14.52
N ILE A 687 1.02 25.65 15.20
CA ILE A 687 -0.26 25.98 14.58
C ILE A 687 -0.64 27.35 15.10
N ASP A 688 -0.66 28.33 14.19
CA ASP A 688 -0.99 29.71 14.53
C ASP A 688 -2.42 29.83 15.08
N GLU A 689 -2.64 30.87 15.89
CA GLU A 689 -3.99 31.26 16.29
C GLU A 689 -4.88 31.53 15.07
N PRO A 690 -6.21 31.39 15.18
CA PRO A 690 -7.13 31.61 14.08
C PRO A 690 -6.96 33.03 13.52
N ARG A 691 -6.51 33.14 12.26
CA ARG A 691 -6.38 34.44 11.59
C ARG A 691 -7.50 34.63 10.55
N PRO A 692 -8.01 35.87 10.36
CA PRO A 692 -9.13 36.13 9.44
C PRO A 692 -8.82 35.81 7.97
N ASP A 693 -7.54 35.79 7.58
CA ASP A 693 -7.05 35.53 6.23
C ASP A 693 -6.88 34.04 5.90
N VAL A 694 -6.97 33.16 6.91
CA VAL A 694 -6.86 31.70 6.73
C VAL A 694 -8.25 31.08 6.66
N SER A 695 -8.52 30.32 5.60
CA SER A 695 -9.81 29.64 5.46
C SER A 695 -10.01 28.59 6.57
N GLU A 696 -11.25 28.37 6.96
CA GLU A 696 -11.60 27.37 7.97
C GLU A 696 -11.14 25.97 7.54
N GLU A 697 -11.24 25.64 6.25
CA GLU A 697 -10.76 24.38 5.69
C GLU A 697 -9.25 24.21 5.82
N ALA A 698 -8.48 25.27 5.54
CA ALA A 698 -7.03 25.25 5.68
C ALA A 698 -6.60 25.07 7.14
N ARG A 699 -7.27 25.75 8.07
CA ARG A 699 -7.06 25.57 9.51
C ARG A 699 -7.42 24.15 9.95
N ASN A 700 -8.57 23.63 9.54
CA ASN A 700 -9.00 22.28 9.90
C ASN A 700 -8.03 21.22 9.36
N ALA A 701 -7.47 21.40 8.16
CA ALA A 701 -6.45 20.51 7.63
C ALA A 701 -5.18 20.46 8.51
N GLU A 702 -4.71 21.59 9.06
CA GLU A 702 -3.59 21.63 10.00
C GLU A 702 -3.90 20.92 11.32
N LEU A 703 -5.09 21.15 11.88
CA LEU A 703 -5.53 20.51 13.13
C LEU A 703 -5.67 18.99 12.97
N MET A 704 -6.22 18.52 11.84
CA MET A 704 -6.30 17.10 11.51
C MET A 704 -4.90 16.49 11.37
N LEU A 705 -3.97 17.22 10.76
CA LEU A 705 -2.59 16.75 10.59
C LEU A 705 -1.86 16.62 11.94
N ALA A 706 -2.05 17.57 12.86
CA ALA A 706 -1.55 17.47 14.23
C ALA A 706 -2.17 16.27 14.97
N TYR A 707 -3.49 16.09 14.91
CA TYR A 707 -4.17 14.92 15.48
C TYR A 707 -3.60 13.60 14.93
N VAL A 708 -3.37 13.50 13.63
CA VAL A 708 -2.72 12.33 13.02
C VAL A 708 -1.31 12.14 13.58
N ALA A 709 -0.50 13.20 13.68
CA ALA A 709 0.87 13.13 14.16
C ALA A 709 0.97 12.64 15.61
N LEU A 710 0.20 13.24 16.53
CA LEU A 710 0.21 12.86 17.95
C LEU A 710 -0.23 11.40 18.15
N THR A 711 -1.20 10.93 17.37
CA THR A 711 -1.74 9.57 17.48
C THR A 711 -0.84 8.50 16.86
N ARG A 712 0.34 8.84 16.31
CA ARG A 712 1.31 7.82 15.82
C ARG A 712 2.15 7.21 16.95
N ALA A 713 2.25 7.90 18.09
CA ALA A 713 2.95 7.43 19.27
C ALA A 713 2.17 6.32 19.99
N MET A 714 2.86 5.30 20.47
CA MET A 714 2.27 4.23 21.29
C MET A 714 2.59 4.41 22.78
N ASP A 715 3.85 4.69 23.10
CA ASP A 715 4.37 4.65 24.48
C ASP A 715 4.82 6.04 24.96
N GLU A 716 5.58 6.77 24.14
CA GLU A 716 6.13 8.08 24.48
C GLU A 716 5.88 9.10 23.36
N LEU A 717 5.44 10.28 23.76
CA LEU A 717 5.19 11.41 22.87
C LEU A 717 5.90 12.65 23.40
N ASP A 718 6.87 13.17 22.66
CA ASP A 718 7.28 14.57 22.76
C ASP A 718 6.41 15.39 21.79
N PRO A 719 5.45 16.17 22.28
CA PRO A 719 4.53 16.90 21.43
C PRO A 719 5.16 18.11 20.73
N GLY A 720 6.41 18.49 21.05
CA GLY A 720 7.00 19.72 20.51
C GLY A 720 6.08 20.92 20.75
N GLN A 721 6.05 21.86 19.82
CA GLN A 721 5.26 23.09 20.01
C GLN A 721 3.75 22.93 19.72
N LEU A 722 3.30 21.71 19.43
CA LEU A 722 1.88 21.42 19.29
C LEU A 722 1.13 21.56 20.62
N LEU A 723 1.75 21.20 21.74
CA LEU A 723 1.16 21.41 23.08
C LEU A 723 1.93 22.49 23.83
N THR A 724 1.19 23.46 24.35
CA THR A 724 1.70 24.49 25.28
C THR A 724 2.13 23.88 26.61
N ASP A 725 2.99 24.56 27.36
CA ASP A 725 3.43 24.11 28.69
C ASP A 725 2.27 23.95 29.68
N ILE A 726 1.21 24.75 29.53
CA ILE A 726 -0.02 24.67 30.33
C ILE A 726 -0.77 23.37 30.01
N GLU A 727 -0.95 23.05 28.72
CA GLU A 727 -1.62 21.83 28.30
C GLU A 727 -0.84 20.58 28.70
N ARG A 728 0.49 20.61 28.55
CA ARG A 728 1.38 19.53 29.01
C ARG A 728 1.23 19.28 30.50
N SER A 729 1.23 20.35 31.30
CA SER A 729 1.08 20.26 32.77
C SER A 729 -0.32 19.79 33.18
N ARG A 730 -1.36 20.16 32.42
CA ARG A 730 -2.73 19.69 32.65
C ARG A 730 -2.87 18.19 32.38
N ILE A 731 -2.26 17.70 31.30
CA ILE A 731 -2.31 16.29 30.89
C ILE A 731 -1.39 15.43 31.76
N GLN A 732 -0.19 15.92 32.09
CA GLN A 732 0.81 15.21 32.88
C GLN A 732 1.52 16.17 33.85
N PRO A 733 1.00 16.33 35.09
CA PRO A 733 1.54 17.28 36.07
C PRO A 733 2.99 17.05 36.46
N ASP A 734 3.46 15.79 36.46
CA ASP A 734 4.81 15.39 36.89
C ASP A 734 5.86 15.41 35.76
N LEU A 735 5.61 16.13 34.66
CA LEU A 735 6.56 16.20 33.54
C LEU A 735 7.84 16.96 33.98
N PRO A 736 9.05 16.34 33.91
CA PRO A 736 10.27 17.03 34.30
C PRO A 736 10.62 18.11 33.27
N GLY A 737 10.71 19.37 33.72
CA GLY A 737 11.13 20.53 32.91
C GLY A 737 10.06 21.59 32.64
N THR A 738 8.81 21.38 33.06
CA THR A 738 7.79 22.44 33.09
C THR A 738 7.99 23.30 34.36
N PRO A 739 8.00 24.64 34.26
CA PRO A 739 8.07 25.47 35.45
C PRO A 739 6.83 25.19 36.32
N THR A 740 7.06 24.64 37.51
CA THR A 740 6.01 24.43 38.51
C THR A 740 5.40 25.78 38.85
N ALA A 741 4.12 25.96 38.53
CA ALA A 741 3.30 27.07 38.99
C ALA A 741 3.05 26.93 40.50
N THR A 742 4.09 27.09 41.30
CA THR A 742 4.02 27.21 42.76
C THR A 742 5.11 28.16 43.21
N ASP A 743 4.86 29.46 43.03
CA ASP A 743 5.01 30.42 44.12
C ASP A 743 4.13 31.63 43.81
N GLY A 744 3.13 31.84 44.67
CA GLY A 744 2.22 32.96 44.60
C GLY A 744 2.95 34.28 44.87
N GLY A 745 3.30 34.99 43.80
CA GLY A 745 3.55 36.43 43.83
C GLY A 745 2.37 37.15 43.20
N LEU A 746 1.52 37.76 44.02
CA LEU A 746 0.54 38.77 43.59
C LEU A 746 1.27 39.88 42.83
N PHE A 747 1.29 39.81 41.49
CA PHE A 747 1.55 41.00 40.68
C PHE A 747 0.21 41.72 40.51
N THR A 748 -0.02 42.67 41.41
CA THR A 748 -0.96 43.76 41.25
C THR A 748 -0.69 44.47 39.92
N LEU A 749 -1.66 44.41 39.00
CA LEU A 749 -1.73 45.30 37.84
C LEU A 749 -1.80 46.76 38.34
N PRO A 750 -0.94 47.68 37.87
CA PRO A 750 -1.18 49.09 38.07
C PRO A 750 -2.30 49.53 37.13
N LEU A 751 -3.49 49.73 37.69
CA LEU A 751 -4.44 50.69 37.14
C LEU A 751 -3.78 52.07 37.20
N THR A 752 -3.50 52.67 36.04
CA THR A 752 -3.78 54.07 35.66
C THR A 752 -2.95 54.47 34.44
N GLY A 753 -3.59 55.12 33.47
CA GLY A 753 -2.95 55.87 32.39
C GLY A 753 -3.78 55.95 31.14
#